data_AF-A0A9D6VAN5-F1
#
_entry.id   AF-A0A9D6VAN5-F1
#
_cell.length_a   1.000
_cell.length_b   1.000
_cell.length_c   1.000
_cell.angle_alpha   90.00
_cell.angle_beta   90.00
_cell.angle_gamma   90.00
#
_symmetry.space_group_name_H-M   'P 1'
#
loop_
_entity.id
_entity.type
_entity.pdbx_description
1 polymer ?
#
loop_
_entity_poly.entity_id
_entity_poly.type
_entity_poly.pdbx_seq_one_letter_code
_entity_poly.pdbx_strand_id
1 'polypeptide(L)'
;MWSLHHHEVIPEKKPDIRPIPGGIDPRVVHLLHRAGLRSLYSHQAEAINLSLQGKNVVLCTSTASGKTLAYQAPVMDALVRDPKAHALFIFPLKALERDQRDSFLNIAGDFGLTAAVYDGDTPESERRKIRAKPPRVLITNPDMLHLGLLAFHETWKEFFANLSYVVLDEVHTYKGIFGSHISQVILRTLRVCGIYGASPQFIACSATISNPGPLVSGLIGREFTVVDKSGAPSSERHFLFVDPTGSPNTTASKMFTEAIEYGLKTIVFTKARKITELISRWVIQGSPHLRSRISSYRAGFLPEERREIETKLFSGEMDGVISTSALEMGIDVGGLDLCILVGYPGTIINTWQRGGRVGRAGKPSAIVLIPGADALDRYFLRNPRELFERNCEEAILDPHNKEVLKKHIPCAASESPINPDEEWTSQAEVREVLQELEDSGVIYRPLSNGPWHSSARRPHRNVDLRAIGAAFPIFLEDRKTLIGSSSGKRVFTECHKGAVYLHKAKEYLVTKLDMEHRNILVRAEKLNYYTRALSEKDTEILRAPVRSREFEGYAVRESSLKVTERITAYEKRKTSGQELIGVVDLELPPLHFETVGVWIEIPEDIRKIIQSYGFNFMGGIHALEHAAISMFPLFALCDRDDIGGISIPDHPQVCKPAVFIYDGHPGGVGLSHRAFDIIDELLEKTLTLVETCPCEEGCPSCIHSPKCGSGNKPLDKTACVRTLQYMLRPEKAREALAKLESRDKQSNRQSEARSPLSAPTEPGHALQAKSSPKIFLDLANTAEPGSSENILTGPCASRDVPSARVIVRRKSRPDQPKEIPMNSAGAVVFDLETQKLADEVGGWRNISKMRLSIAVTYSEASGFLTFTEDDVEALVDLLKSAELVVGFNQMRFDYEVLTAYTRENLRALPNLDILKSVESALGFRLPLNHLAEITLGRNKSGHGTDAAAWFREGRMDLI
;
A
#
# COMPACT_ATOMS: atom_id res chain seq x y z
N MET A 1 -20.01 -26.70 -1.20
CA MET A 1 -19.45 -26.12 -2.45
C MET A 1 -18.41 -25.06 -2.07
N TRP A 2 -17.47 -25.52 -1.24
CA TRP A 2 -16.35 -24.88 -0.54
C TRP A 2 -15.78 -26.01 0.33
N SER A 3 -14.52 -25.94 0.74
CA SER A 3 -13.88 -26.97 1.57
C SER A 3 -13.45 -26.41 2.92
N LEU A 4 -13.80 -27.09 4.01
CA LEU A 4 -13.25 -26.79 5.32
C LEU A 4 -11.76 -27.15 5.32
N HIS A 5 -10.90 -26.16 5.51
CA HIS A 5 -9.45 -26.37 5.52
C HIS A 5 -8.89 -26.59 6.93
N HIS A 6 -9.39 -25.82 7.90
CA HIS A 6 -9.00 -25.93 9.31
C HIS A 6 -10.21 -25.63 10.20
N HIS A 7 -10.29 -26.33 11.33
CA HIS A 7 -11.27 -26.10 12.37
C HIS A 7 -10.56 -26.08 13.72
N GLU A 8 -10.60 -24.92 14.38
CA GLU A 8 -10.12 -24.73 15.74
C GLU A 8 -11.32 -24.61 16.69
N VAL A 9 -11.25 -25.26 17.85
CA VAL A 9 -12.24 -25.12 18.92
C VAL A 9 -11.60 -24.35 20.07
N ILE A 10 -12.12 -23.16 20.34
CA ILE A 10 -11.74 -22.34 21.48
C ILE A 10 -12.63 -22.74 22.66
N PRO A 11 -12.05 -23.30 23.75
CA PRO A 11 -12.84 -23.85 24.84
C PRO A 11 -13.58 -22.78 25.62
N GLU A 12 -14.67 -23.18 26.27
CA GLU A 12 -15.38 -22.35 27.23
C GLU A 12 -14.47 -21.94 28.40
N LYS A 13 -14.59 -20.68 28.83
CA LYS A 13 -13.94 -20.16 30.04
C LYS A 13 -15.00 -19.73 31.04
N LYS A 14 -14.96 -20.34 32.23
CA LYS A 14 -15.81 -19.96 33.37
C LYS A 14 -15.41 -18.58 33.92
N PRO A 15 -16.37 -17.81 34.46
CA PRO A 15 -16.07 -16.49 35.02
C PRO A 15 -15.20 -16.61 36.29
N ASP A 16 -14.15 -15.79 36.39
CA ASP A 16 -13.37 -15.59 37.61
C ASP A 16 -13.85 -14.31 38.30
N ILE A 17 -14.56 -14.50 39.41
CA ILE A 17 -15.31 -13.46 40.11
C ILE A 17 -14.61 -13.12 41.43
N ARG A 18 -14.55 -11.83 41.74
CA ARG A 18 -13.98 -11.26 42.96
C ARG A 18 -15.01 -10.33 43.64
N PRO A 19 -14.92 -10.16 44.97
CA PRO A 19 -15.72 -9.15 45.66
C PRO A 19 -15.34 -7.74 45.20
N ILE A 20 -16.26 -6.79 45.41
CA ILE A 20 -15.98 -5.37 45.19
C ILE A 20 -14.85 -4.94 46.15
N PRO A 21 -13.78 -4.26 45.66
CA PRO A 21 -12.73 -3.69 46.49
C PRO A 21 -13.25 -2.90 47.70
N GLY A 22 -12.76 -3.25 48.89
CA GLY A 22 -13.16 -2.59 50.14
C GLY A 22 -12.76 -1.11 50.25
N GLY A 23 -11.89 -0.62 49.37
CA GLY A 23 -11.48 0.79 49.30
C GLY A 23 -12.51 1.73 48.66
N ILE A 24 -13.54 1.20 47.98
CA ILE A 24 -14.59 2.02 47.34
C ILE A 24 -15.53 2.61 48.39
N ASP A 25 -15.95 3.87 48.19
CA ASP A 25 -16.92 4.56 49.04
C ASP A 25 -18.22 3.74 49.12
N PRO A 26 -18.77 3.51 50.34
CA PRO A 26 -19.99 2.71 50.51
C PRO A 26 -21.18 3.19 49.69
N ARG A 27 -21.25 4.50 49.37
CA ARG A 27 -22.30 5.07 48.50
C ARG A 27 -22.16 4.58 47.07
N VAL A 28 -20.94 4.44 46.55
CA VAL A 28 -20.70 3.85 45.22
C VAL A 28 -20.97 2.35 45.22
N VAL A 29 -20.60 1.62 46.28
CA VAL A 29 -20.98 0.20 46.43
C VAL A 29 -22.50 0.02 46.36
N HIS A 30 -23.26 0.91 47.03
CA HIS A 30 -24.72 0.91 46.95
C HIS A 30 -25.24 1.15 45.52
N LEU A 31 -24.66 2.10 44.79
CA LEU A 31 -25.01 2.36 43.38
C LEU A 31 -24.75 1.14 42.48
N LEU A 32 -23.59 0.50 42.64
CA LEU A 32 -23.25 -0.73 41.93
C LEU A 32 -24.24 -1.86 42.22
N HIS A 33 -24.59 -2.06 43.50
CA HIS A 33 -25.59 -3.06 43.88
C HIS A 33 -26.98 -2.77 43.29
N ARG A 34 -27.41 -1.50 43.26
CA ARG A 34 -28.69 -1.07 42.65
C ARG A 34 -28.69 -1.35 41.14
N ALA A 35 -27.55 -1.20 40.47
CA ALA A 35 -27.36 -1.56 39.08
C ALA A 35 -27.21 -3.08 38.82
N GLY A 36 -27.37 -3.92 39.85
CA GLY A 36 -27.26 -5.38 39.75
C GLY A 36 -25.84 -5.93 39.83
N LEU A 37 -24.83 -5.10 40.09
CA LEU A 37 -23.42 -5.47 40.12
C LEU A 37 -22.99 -5.80 41.55
N ARG A 38 -23.14 -7.07 41.96
CA ARG A 38 -22.77 -7.55 43.32
C ARG A 38 -21.33 -8.05 43.43
N SER A 39 -20.71 -8.34 42.30
CA SER A 39 -19.37 -8.90 42.22
C SER A 39 -18.74 -8.50 40.89
N LEU A 40 -17.41 -8.54 40.83
CA LEU A 40 -16.64 -8.06 39.68
C LEU A 40 -15.83 -9.20 39.08
N TYR A 41 -15.50 -9.11 37.81
CA TYR A 41 -14.49 -10.00 37.25
C TYR A 41 -13.10 -9.67 37.83
N SER A 42 -12.20 -10.65 37.89
CA SER A 42 -10.89 -10.47 38.50
C SER A 42 -10.10 -9.27 37.96
N HIS A 43 -10.02 -9.11 36.64
CA HIS A 43 -9.41 -7.94 36.00
C HIS A 43 -10.07 -6.60 36.35
N GLN A 44 -11.39 -6.57 36.54
CA GLN A 44 -12.10 -5.35 36.96
C GLN A 44 -11.70 -4.99 38.39
N ALA A 45 -11.77 -5.96 39.31
CA ALA A 45 -11.39 -5.74 40.70
C ALA A 45 -9.91 -5.34 40.85
N GLU A 46 -9.02 -5.95 40.07
CA GLU A 46 -7.60 -5.60 40.02
C GLU A 46 -7.38 -4.16 39.53
N ALA A 47 -7.95 -3.81 38.38
CA ALA A 47 -7.84 -2.46 37.82
C ALA A 47 -8.38 -1.40 38.78
N ILE A 48 -9.53 -1.64 39.40
CA ILE A 48 -10.13 -0.72 40.37
C ILE A 48 -9.23 -0.57 41.60
N ASN A 49 -8.71 -1.66 42.16
CA ASN A 49 -7.78 -1.61 43.30
C ASN A 49 -6.53 -0.78 42.97
N LEU A 50 -5.93 -1.00 41.80
CA LEU A 50 -4.75 -0.25 41.36
C LEU A 50 -5.07 1.23 41.15
N SER A 51 -6.23 1.55 40.58
CA SER A 51 -6.68 2.93 40.42
C SER A 51 -6.90 3.62 41.78
N LEU A 52 -7.52 2.95 42.75
CA LEU A 52 -7.70 3.49 44.11
C LEU A 52 -6.37 3.74 44.85
N GLN A 53 -5.30 3.03 44.47
CA GLN A 53 -3.94 3.27 44.97
C GLN A 53 -3.24 4.46 44.28
N GLY A 54 -3.91 5.18 43.39
CA GLY A 54 -3.35 6.32 42.65
C GLY A 54 -2.50 5.94 41.44
N LYS A 55 -2.48 4.67 41.03
CA LYS A 55 -1.70 4.21 39.87
C LYS A 55 -2.43 4.52 38.56
N ASN A 56 -1.70 4.91 37.52
CA ASN A 56 -2.26 4.87 36.17
C ASN A 56 -2.36 3.41 35.71
N VAL A 57 -3.49 3.04 35.12
CA VAL A 57 -3.78 1.65 34.76
C VAL A 57 -4.10 1.55 33.28
N VAL A 58 -3.57 0.52 32.60
CA VAL A 58 -4.03 0.13 31.26
C VAL A 58 -4.65 -1.26 31.30
N LEU A 59 -5.93 -1.34 30.97
CA LEU A 59 -6.68 -2.58 30.89
C LEU A 59 -6.66 -3.11 29.45
N CYS A 60 -5.92 -4.19 29.23
CA CYS A 60 -5.73 -4.81 27.92
C CYS A 60 -6.43 -6.17 27.88
N THR A 61 -7.75 -6.16 27.68
CA THR A 61 -8.56 -7.39 27.64
C THR A 61 -9.44 -7.42 26.39
N SER A 62 -10.01 -8.58 26.07
CA SER A 62 -10.88 -8.77 24.92
C SER A 62 -12.06 -7.78 24.89
N THR A 63 -12.70 -7.63 23.73
CA THR A 63 -13.98 -6.92 23.66
C THR A 63 -15.02 -7.65 24.53
N ALA A 64 -15.97 -6.90 25.08
CA ALA A 64 -17.04 -7.41 25.95
C ALA A 64 -16.60 -8.07 27.28
N SER A 65 -15.35 -7.86 27.72
CA SER A 65 -14.90 -8.31 29.06
C SER A 65 -15.49 -7.50 30.22
N GLY A 66 -16.18 -6.40 29.93
CA GLY A 66 -16.71 -5.47 30.92
C GLY A 66 -15.72 -4.36 31.32
N LYS A 67 -14.83 -3.94 30.41
CA LYS A 67 -13.84 -2.86 30.63
C LYS A 67 -14.46 -1.56 31.17
N THR A 68 -15.67 -1.22 30.73
CA THR A 68 -16.40 -0.02 31.16
C THR A 68 -16.46 0.13 32.68
N LEU A 69 -16.81 -0.94 33.40
CA LEU A 69 -16.95 -0.90 34.85
C LEU A 69 -15.61 -0.63 35.55
N ALA A 70 -14.50 -1.12 34.98
CA ALA A 70 -13.17 -1.00 35.57
C ALA A 70 -12.69 0.45 35.68
N TYR A 71 -13.09 1.34 34.75
CA TYR A 71 -12.79 2.77 34.83
C TYR A 71 -13.95 3.60 35.41
N GLN A 72 -15.21 3.20 35.24
CA GLN A 72 -16.33 3.96 35.79
C GLN A 72 -16.38 3.89 37.32
N ALA A 73 -16.09 2.74 37.93
CA ALA A 73 -16.13 2.60 39.39
C ALA A 73 -15.14 3.52 40.14
N PRO A 74 -13.83 3.59 39.79
CA PRO A 74 -12.90 4.50 40.46
C PRO A 74 -13.21 5.97 40.17
N VAL A 75 -13.71 6.28 38.97
CA VAL A 75 -14.18 7.63 38.65
C VAL A 75 -15.36 8.01 39.54
N MET A 76 -16.39 7.15 39.66
CA MET A 76 -17.51 7.40 40.55
C MET A 76 -17.07 7.57 42.00
N ASP A 77 -16.15 6.73 42.50
CA ASP A 77 -15.57 6.88 43.85
C ASP A 77 -14.99 8.28 44.07
N ALA A 78 -14.14 8.74 43.15
CA ALA A 78 -13.55 10.07 43.22
C ALA A 78 -14.60 11.18 43.16
N LEU A 79 -15.59 11.05 42.26
CA LEU A 79 -16.64 12.06 42.12
C LEU A 79 -17.54 12.11 43.37
N VAL A 80 -17.81 10.98 44.00
CA VAL A 80 -18.65 10.89 45.20
C VAL A 80 -17.92 11.40 46.45
N ARG A 81 -16.59 11.25 46.51
CA ARG A 81 -15.75 11.78 47.60
C ARG A 81 -15.54 13.28 47.51
N ASP A 82 -15.26 13.80 46.31
CA ASP A 82 -15.06 15.23 46.09
C ASP A 82 -16.16 15.79 45.16
N PRO A 83 -17.05 16.66 45.66
CA PRO A 83 -18.08 17.31 44.84
C PRO A 83 -17.55 18.17 43.68
N LYS A 84 -16.29 18.63 43.75
CA LYS A 84 -15.68 19.46 42.71
C LYS A 84 -14.98 18.66 41.62
N ALA A 85 -14.64 17.39 41.88
CA ALA A 85 -13.89 16.57 40.94
C ALA A 85 -14.59 16.45 39.57
N HIS A 86 -13.80 16.39 38.51
CA HIS A 86 -14.28 16.16 37.15
C HIS A 86 -13.52 14.98 36.52
N ALA A 87 -14.15 14.35 35.54
CA ALA A 87 -13.57 13.30 34.72
C ALA A 87 -13.74 13.60 33.23
N LEU A 88 -12.72 13.26 32.43
CA LEU A 88 -12.72 13.40 30.98
C LEU A 88 -12.60 12.01 30.36
N PHE A 89 -13.59 11.58 29.57
CA PHE A 89 -13.50 10.33 28.81
C PHE A 89 -13.27 10.65 27.33
N ILE A 90 -12.23 10.04 26.76
CA ILE A 90 -11.80 10.26 25.39
C ILE A 90 -12.00 8.97 24.60
N PHE A 91 -12.83 9.05 23.55
CA PHE A 91 -13.14 7.94 22.65
C PHE A 91 -12.70 8.24 21.22
N PRO A 92 -12.16 7.26 20.46
CA PRO A 92 -11.77 7.48 19.07
C PRO A 92 -12.97 7.60 18.12
N LEU A 93 -14.12 7.03 18.50
CA LEU A 93 -15.32 6.92 17.67
C LEU A 93 -16.55 7.47 18.40
N LYS A 94 -17.29 8.37 17.73
CA LYS A 94 -18.50 9.02 18.24
C LYS A 94 -19.63 8.05 18.63
N ALA A 95 -19.70 6.89 17.97
CA ALA A 95 -20.79 5.93 18.17
C ALA A 95 -20.86 5.41 19.61
N LEU A 96 -19.72 5.33 20.31
CA LEU A 96 -19.63 4.84 21.68
C LEU A 96 -19.96 5.87 22.75
N GLU A 97 -19.79 7.16 22.44
CA GLU A 97 -19.80 8.22 23.46
C GLU A 97 -21.13 8.28 24.22
N ARG A 98 -22.26 8.07 23.50
CA ARG A 98 -23.61 8.10 24.08
C ARG A 98 -23.92 6.86 24.90
N ASP A 99 -23.54 5.68 24.43
CA ASP A 99 -23.74 4.44 25.18
C ASP A 99 -22.97 4.46 26.50
N GLN A 100 -21.76 5.02 26.50
CA GLN A 100 -20.98 5.17 27.73
C GLN A 100 -21.58 6.23 28.67
N ARG A 101 -22.14 7.32 28.13
CA ARG A 101 -22.91 8.31 28.92
C ARG A 101 -24.09 7.63 29.61
N ASP A 102 -24.89 6.90 28.86
CA ASP A 102 -26.15 6.31 29.35
C ASP A 102 -25.87 5.19 30.35
N SER A 103 -24.84 4.38 30.10
CA SER A 103 -24.33 3.38 31.05
C SER A 103 -23.91 4.04 32.38
N PHE A 104 -23.13 5.12 32.33
CA PHE A 104 -22.69 5.85 33.52
C PHE A 104 -23.87 6.43 34.30
N LEU A 105 -24.82 7.08 33.60
CA LEU A 105 -26.00 7.69 34.22
C LEU A 105 -26.93 6.63 34.83
N ASN A 106 -27.05 5.46 34.22
CA ASN A 106 -27.84 4.35 34.75
C ASN A 106 -27.29 3.84 36.10
N ILE A 107 -25.97 3.70 36.22
CA ILE A 107 -25.34 3.33 37.49
C ILE A 107 -25.47 4.48 38.51
N ALA A 108 -25.31 5.73 38.07
CA ALA A 108 -25.42 6.90 38.95
C ALA A 108 -26.83 7.07 39.53
N GLY A 109 -27.86 6.69 38.77
CA GLY A 109 -29.26 6.85 39.17
C GLY A 109 -29.56 8.28 39.60
N ASP A 110 -30.26 8.41 40.73
CA ASP A 110 -30.72 9.71 41.26
C ASP A 110 -29.68 10.40 42.16
N PHE A 111 -28.44 9.89 42.22
CA PHE A 111 -27.40 10.39 43.12
C PHE A 111 -26.82 11.77 42.73
N GLY A 112 -27.23 12.29 41.56
CA GLY A 112 -26.85 13.63 41.11
C GLY A 112 -25.49 13.73 40.41
N LEU A 113 -24.89 12.61 39.98
CA LEU A 113 -23.73 12.65 39.08
C LEU A 113 -24.21 12.98 37.65
N THR A 114 -23.53 13.93 37.00
CA THR A 114 -23.90 14.40 35.66
C THR A 114 -22.86 13.97 34.63
N ALA A 115 -23.33 13.58 33.44
CA ALA A 115 -22.48 13.24 32.30
C ALA A 115 -23.05 13.85 31.01
N ALA A 116 -22.18 14.36 30.13
CA ALA A 116 -22.59 14.82 28.81
C ALA A 116 -21.54 14.52 27.73
N VAL A 117 -22.02 14.35 26.50
CA VAL A 117 -21.18 14.20 25.30
C VAL A 117 -20.91 15.59 24.72
N TYR A 118 -19.64 15.86 24.39
CA TYR A 118 -19.20 17.08 23.74
C TYR A 118 -18.34 16.72 22.53
N ASP A 119 -18.99 16.62 21.38
CA ASP A 119 -18.40 16.12 20.16
C ASP A 119 -18.74 17.03 18.95
N GLY A 120 -18.32 16.60 17.75
CA GLY A 120 -18.59 17.32 16.50
C GLY A 120 -20.09 17.41 16.17
N ASP A 121 -20.91 16.46 16.64
CA ASP A 121 -22.34 16.37 16.35
C ASP A 121 -23.21 17.05 17.43
N THR A 122 -22.60 17.51 18.52
CA THR A 122 -23.28 18.23 19.61
C THR A 122 -23.79 19.59 19.10
N PRO A 123 -25.12 19.86 19.15
CA PRO A 123 -25.69 21.13 18.69
C PRO A 123 -25.12 22.34 19.43
N GLU A 124 -24.99 23.50 18.76
CA GLU A 124 -24.40 24.70 19.37
C GLU A 124 -25.18 25.23 20.60
N SER A 125 -26.49 25.01 20.64
CA SER A 125 -27.31 25.30 21.83
C SER A 125 -26.92 24.45 23.03
N GLU A 126 -26.63 23.16 22.82
CA GLU A 126 -26.19 22.22 23.84
C GLU A 126 -24.74 22.49 24.25
N ARG A 127 -23.85 22.75 23.29
CA ARG A 127 -22.45 23.16 23.59
C ARG A 127 -22.39 24.38 24.49
N ARG A 128 -23.23 25.39 24.25
CA ARG A 128 -23.31 26.57 25.12
C ARG A 128 -23.74 26.22 26.55
N LYS A 129 -24.71 25.31 26.72
CA LYS A 129 -25.15 24.83 28.04
C LYS A 129 -24.04 24.08 28.77
N ILE A 130 -23.38 23.15 28.08
CA ILE A 130 -22.27 22.35 28.62
C ILE A 130 -21.11 23.28 29.03
N ARG A 131 -20.72 24.26 28.21
CA ARG A 131 -19.66 25.21 28.57
C ARG A 131 -20.04 26.10 29.76
N ALA A 132 -21.28 26.55 29.83
CA ALA A 132 -21.75 27.40 30.93
C ALA A 132 -21.84 26.64 32.27
N LYS A 133 -22.13 25.34 32.22
CA LYS A 133 -22.18 24.46 33.39
C LYS A 133 -21.64 23.08 33.02
N PRO A 134 -20.32 22.87 33.11
CA PRO A 134 -19.70 21.59 32.76
C PRO A 134 -20.29 20.42 33.56
N PRO A 135 -20.55 19.26 32.92
CA PRO A 135 -20.93 18.05 33.62
C PRO A 135 -19.74 17.48 34.39
N ARG A 136 -20.02 16.66 35.41
CA ARG A 136 -18.98 16.00 36.20
C ARG A 136 -18.17 14.98 35.42
N VAL A 137 -18.79 14.35 34.41
CA VAL A 137 -18.12 13.54 33.40
C VAL A 137 -18.35 14.16 32.03
N LEU A 138 -17.27 14.56 31.38
CA LEU A 138 -17.30 15.04 30.00
C LEU A 138 -16.79 13.94 29.07
N ILE A 139 -17.59 13.57 28.08
CA ILE A 139 -17.25 12.54 27.10
C ILE A 139 -16.98 13.23 25.77
N THR A 140 -15.81 13.01 25.16
CA THR A 140 -15.38 13.67 23.93
C THR A 140 -14.54 12.72 23.08
N ASN A 141 -14.12 13.20 21.91
CA ASN A 141 -13.07 12.63 21.09
C ASN A 141 -11.83 13.54 21.04
N PRO A 142 -10.69 13.03 20.53
CA PRO A 142 -9.47 13.82 20.43
C PRO A 142 -9.60 15.07 19.56
N ASP A 143 -10.40 15.00 18.48
CA ASP A 143 -10.66 16.13 17.58
C ASP A 143 -11.28 17.31 18.36
N MET A 144 -12.29 17.04 19.19
CA MET A 144 -12.96 18.07 20.00
C MET A 144 -12.19 18.46 21.25
N LEU A 145 -11.38 17.57 21.82
CA LEU A 145 -10.41 17.94 22.85
C LEU A 145 -9.43 18.99 22.30
N HIS A 146 -8.91 18.76 21.10
CA HIS A 146 -8.01 19.69 20.42
C HIS A 146 -8.69 21.02 20.05
N LEU A 147 -9.82 20.98 19.34
CA LEU A 147 -10.45 22.17 18.74
C LEU A 147 -11.40 22.92 19.69
N GLY A 148 -12.07 22.20 20.59
CA GLY A 148 -13.18 22.73 21.39
C GLY A 148 -12.86 22.97 22.86
N LEU A 149 -11.90 22.23 23.41
CA LEU A 149 -11.50 22.35 24.82
C LEU A 149 -10.18 23.09 24.93
N LEU A 150 -9.08 22.55 24.39
CA LEU A 150 -7.74 23.13 24.53
C LEU A 150 -7.66 24.52 23.91
N ALA A 151 -8.16 24.71 22.68
CA ALA A 151 -8.18 26.03 22.03
C ALA A 151 -8.98 27.10 22.80
N PHE A 152 -9.79 26.70 23.79
CA PHE A 152 -10.67 27.56 24.58
C PHE A 152 -10.55 27.26 26.09
N HIS A 153 -9.40 26.78 26.57
CA HIS A 153 -9.25 26.25 27.92
C HIS A 153 -9.57 27.26 29.03
N GLU A 154 -9.49 28.57 28.77
CA GLU A 154 -9.95 29.63 29.67
C GLU A 154 -11.45 29.51 30.01
N THR A 155 -12.27 29.15 29.02
CA THR A 155 -13.72 28.93 29.22
C THR A 155 -14.02 27.62 29.97
N TRP A 156 -13.03 26.72 30.03
CA TRP A 156 -13.10 25.44 30.72
C TRP A 156 -12.26 25.43 32.01
N LYS A 157 -11.87 26.61 32.52
CA LYS A 157 -10.96 26.73 33.66
C LYS A 157 -11.41 25.90 34.87
N GLU A 158 -12.68 25.99 35.25
CA GLU A 158 -13.21 25.23 36.39
C GLU A 158 -13.14 23.72 36.16
N PHE A 159 -13.43 23.27 34.94
CA PHE A 159 -13.34 21.85 34.58
C PHE A 159 -11.90 21.34 34.67
N PHE A 160 -10.94 22.03 34.04
CA PHE A 160 -9.55 21.61 34.04
C PHE A 160 -8.88 21.74 35.42
N ALA A 161 -9.23 22.75 36.22
CA ALA A 161 -8.70 22.93 37.57
C ALA A 161 -9.10 21.81 38.54
N ASN A 162 -10.22 21.14 38.28
CA ASN A 162 -10.72 20.05 39.12
C ASN A 162 -10.69 18.69 38.41
N LEU A 163 -9.97 18.57 37.28
CA LEU A 163 -9.89 17.34 36.53
C LEU A 163 -9.06 16.31 37.31
N SER A 164 -9.74 15.26 37.79
CA SER A 164 -9.13 14.21 38.63
C SER A 164 -8.81 12.95 37.85
N TYR A 165 -9.59 12.65 36.81
CA TYR A 165 -9.41 11.45 35.98
C TYR A 165 -9.50 11.76 34.49
N VAL A 166 -8.64 11.12 33.71
CA VAL A 166 -8.74 11.03 32.26
C VAL A 166 -8.81 9.56 31.86
N VAL A 167 -9.88 9.19 31.16
CA VAL A 167 -10.06 7.85 30.60
C VAL A 167 -9.80 7.90 29.10
N LEU A 168 -8.93 7.01 28.62
CA LEU A 168 -8.72 6.80 27.19
C LEU A 168 -9.22 5.40 26.83
N ASP A 169 -10.24 5.31 25.99
CA ASP A 169 -10.73 4.02 25.52
C ASP A 169 -10.15 3.65 24.16
N GLU A 170 -10.10 2.35 23.89
CA GLU A 170 -9.61 1.77 22.64
C GLU A 170 -8.22 2.33 22.21
N VAL A 171 -7.27 2.42 23.13
CA VAL A 171 -5.98 3.10 22.92
C VAL A 171 -5.11 2.52 21.80
N HIS A 172 -5.30 1.26 21.41
CA HIS A 172 -4.65 0.68 20.23
C HIS A 172 -5.03 1.36 18.91
N THR A 173 -6.09 2.17 18.89
CA THR A 173 -6.42 3.02 17.75
C THR A 173 -5.52 4.26 17.64
N TYR A 174 -4.92 4.70 18.74
CA TYR A 174 -4.00 5.84 18.82
C TYR A 174 -2.58 5.40 18.46
N LYS A 175 -2.39 5.01 17.21
CA LYS A 175 -1.13 4.48 16.65
C LYS A 175 -0.76 5.20 15.35
N GLY A 176 0.46 4.97 14.89
CA GLY A 176 1.04 5.62 13.72
C GLY A 176 1.03 7.14 13.87
N ILE A 177 0.85 7.84 12.75
CA ILE A 177 0.82 9.31 12.72
C ILE A 177 -0.34 9.89 13.54
N PHE A 178 -1.48 9.19 13.59
CA PHE A 178 -2.62 9.59 14.42
C PHE A 178 -2.27 9.50 15.91
N GLY A 179 -1.60 8.42 16.32
CA GLY A 179 -1.08 8.25 17.68
C GLY A 179 -0.11 9.35 18.09
N SER A 180 0.82 9.74 17.20
CA SER A 180 1.72 10.87 17.41
C SER A 180 0.97 12.18 17.65
N HIS A 181 -0.05 12.47 16.83
CA HIS A 181 -0.94 13.62 17.03
C HIS A 181 -1.69 13.57 18.37
N ILE A 182 -2.23 12.41 18.75
CA ILE A 182 -2.95 12.26 20.02
C ILE A 182 -2.02 12.42 21.21
N SER A 183 -0.78 11.90 21.13
CA SER A 183 0.24 12.11 22.16
C SER A 183 0.42 13.60 22.46
N GLN A 184 0.62 14.41 21.41
CA GLN A 184 0.77 15.86 21.55
C GLN A 184 -0.49 16.56 22.10
N VAL A 185 -1.70 16.08 21.76
CA VAL A 185 -2.94 16.59 22.35
C VAL A 185 -3.04 16.27 23.84
N ILE A 186 -2.64 15.07 24.27
CA ILE A 186 -2.65 14.67 25.68
C ILE A 186 -1.59 15.45 26.47
N LEU A 187 -0.37 15.59 25.95
CA LEU A 187 0.69 16.36 26.61
C LEU A 187 0.30 17.83 26.79
N ARG A 188 -0.34 18.45 25.79
CA ARG A 188 -0.93 19.80 25.92
C ARG A 188 -2.07 19.86 26.94
N THR A 189 -2.89 18.82 27.02
CA THR A 189 -3.94 18.70 28.04
C THR A 189 -3.33 18.66 29.44
N LEU A 190 -2.26 17.89 29.64
CA LEU A 190 -1.53 17.84 30.90
C LEU A 190 -0.91 19.19 31.27
N ARG A 191 -0.32 19.90 30.29
CA ARG A 191 0.21 21.24 30.48
C ARG A 191 -0.87 22.23 30.92
N VAL A 192 -2.03 22.23 30.27
CA VAL A 192 -3.19 23.05 30.66
C VAL A 192 -3.70 22.69 32.06
N CYS A 193 -3.76 21.41 32.41
CA CYS A 193 -4.12 20.98 33.76
C CYS A 193 -3.11 21.52 34.79
N GLY A 194 -1.80 21.43 34.50
CA GLY A 194 -0.73 21.94 35.35
C GLY A 194 -0.83 23.44 35.60
N ILE A 195 -1.17 24.23 34.56
CA ILE A 195 -1.41 25.68 34.69
C ILE A 195 -2.53 25.99 35.68
N TYR A 196 -3.56 25.13 35.73
CA TYR A 196 -4.68 25.27 36.65
C TYR A 196 -4.51 24.49 37.96
N GLY A 197 -3.34 23.89 38.20
CA GLY A 197 -3.01 23.18 39.43
C GLY A 197 -3.56 21.75 39.54
N ALA A 198 -4.02 21.15 38.43
CA ALA A 198 -4.53 19.78 38.40
C ALA A 198 -3.50 18.81 37.81
N SER A 199 -3.46 17.59 38.35
CA SER A 199 -2.70 16.47 37.80
C SER A 199 -3.58 15.23 37.78
N PRO A 200 -4.38 15.02 36.71
CA PRO A 200 -5.33 13.92 36.66
C PRO A 200 -4.61 12.57 36.59
N GLN A 201 -5.26 11.54 37.13
CA GLN A 201 -4.88 10.14 36.98
C GLN A 201 -5.44 9.55 35.69
N PHE A 202 -4.74 8.59 35.09
CA PHE A 202 -5.14 8.00 33.82
C PHE A 202 -5.61 6.56 33.97
N ILE A 203 -6.70 6.24 33.27
CA ILE A 203 -7.14 4.86 33.05
C ILE A 203 -7.29 4.65 31.55
N ALA A 204 -6.51 3.75 30.98
CA ALA A 204 -6.55 3.40 29.58
C ALA A 204 -7.22 2.04 29.39
N CYS A 205 -7.96 1.88 28.29
CA CYS A 205 -8.55 0.61 27.88
C CYS A 205 -8.12 0.27 26.46
N SER A 206 -7.76 -0.99 26.23
CA SER A 206 -7.39 -1.49 24.91
C SER A 206 -7.98 -2.86 24.64
N ALA A 207 -8.08 -3.20 23.36
CA ALA A 207 -8.08 -4.60 22.96
C ALA A 207 -6.70 -5.22 23.20
N THR A 208 -6.61 -6.54 23.07
CA THR A 208 -5.35 -7.28 23.26
C THR A 208 -4.29 -6.82 22.26
N ILE A 209 -3.23 -6.21 22.76
CA ILE A 209 -2.01 -5.80 22.04
C ILE A 209 -0.82 -6.37 22.78
N SER A 210 0.33 -6.55 22.11
CA SER A 210 1.54 -7.08 22.74
C SER A 210 2.27 -6.06 23.63
N ASN A 211 2.12 -4.76 23.35
CA ASN A 211 2.85 -3.68 24.03
C ASN A 211 1.94 -2.62 24.70
N PRO A 212 0.92 -2.99 25.50
CA PRO A 212 -0.04 -2.02 26.05
C PRO A 212 0.62 -0.98 26.96
N GLY A 213 1.55 -1.39 27.82
CA GLY A 213 2.30 -0.48 28.69
C GLY A 213 3.14 0.53 27.89
N PRO A 214 4.10 0.08 27.06
CA PRO A 214 4.89 0.97 26.21
C PRO A 214 4.05 1.93 25.35
N LEU A 215 2.94 1.46 24.77
CA LEU A 215 2.03 2.30 23.97
C LEU A 215 1.48 3.47 24.79
N VAL A 216 0.85 3.20 25.94
CA VAL A 216 0.21 4.25 26.74
C VAL A 216 1.24 5.16 27.40
N SER A 217 2.39 4.62 27.78
CA SER A 217 3.50 5.41 28.30
C SER A 217 4.04 6.38 27.24
N GLY A 218 4.20 5.92 25.99
CA GLY A 218 4.59 6.80 24.87
C GLY A 218 3.52 7.82 24.52
N LEU A 219 2.23 7.47 24.65
CA LEU A 219 1.11 8.38 24.38
C LEU A 219 0.98 9.49 25.44
N ILE A 220 1.28 9.20 26.71
CA ILE A 220 0.90 10.06 27.85
C ILE A 220 2.13 10.64 28.58
N GLY A 221 3.31 10.06 28.38
CA GLY A 221 4.55 10.46 29.07
C GLY A 221 4.55 10.11 30.56
N ARG A 222 3.82 9.07 30.98
CA ARG A 222 3.70 8.61 32.38
C ARG A 222 3.77 7.10 32.46
N GLU A 223 4.16 6.55 33.61
CA GLU A 223 4.16 5.11 33.84
C GLU A 223 2.75 4.54 34.04
N PHE A 224 2.55 3.30 33.58
CA PHE A 224 1.29 2.56 33.67
C PHE A 224 1.49 1.14 34.20
N THR A 225 0.56 0.69 35.04
CA THR A 225 0.43 -0.72 35.41
C THR A 225 -0.50 -1.43 34.43
N VAL A 226 -0.06 -2.55 33.87
CA VAL A 226 -0.83 -3.34 32.89
C VAL A 226 -1.70 -4.38 33.60
N VAL A 227 -2.97 -4.45 33.21
CA VAL A 227 -3.91 -5.51 33.59
C VAL A 227 -4.40 -6.21 32.31
N ASP A 228 -3.95 -7.44 32.07
CA ASP A 228 -4.20 -8.18 30.81
C ASP A 228 -4.89 -9.54 31.01
N LYS A 229 -4.99 -10.02 32.25
CA LYS A 229 -5.62 -11.31 32.58
C LYS A 229 -7.14 -11.19 32.71
N SER A 230 -7.87 -11.42 31.62
CA SER A 230 -9.34 -11.38 31.64
C SER A 230 -9.96 -12.50 32.51
N GLY A 231 -10.80 -12.09 33.47
CA GLY A 231 -11.67 -12.96 34.27
C GLY A 231 -13.10 -13.10 33.73
N ALA A 232 -13.41 -12.49 32.58
CA ALA A 232 -14.74 -12.56 31.97
C ALA A 232 -15.01 -13.98 31.42
N PRO A 233 -16.28 -14.44 31.43
CA PRO A 233 -16.64 -15.70 30.83
C PRO A 233 -16.55 -15.65 29.29
N SER A 234 -16.29 -16.78 28.67
CA SER A 234 -16.39 -16.97 27.21
C SER A 234 -17.09 -18.29 26.96
N SER A 235 -18.07 -18.31 26.04
CA SER A 235 -18.60 -19.58 25.54
C SER A 235 -17.60 -20.28 24.62
N GLU A 236 -17.84 -21.56 24.38
CA GLU A 236 -17.15 -22.34 23.34
C GLU A 236 -17.32 -21.67 21.97
N ARG A 237 -16.24 -21.57 21.21
CA ARG A 237 -16.21 -20.91 19.91
C ARG A 237 -15.52 -21.76 18.86
N HIS A 238 -16.18 -21.94 17.72
CA HIS A 238 -15.62 -22.60 16.55
C HIS A 238 -14.99 -21.57 15.62
N PHE A 239 -13.72 -21.75 15.26
CA PHE A 239 -13.06 -20.94 14.24
C PHE A 239 -12.77 -21.81 13.01
N LEU A 240 -13.37 -21.46 11.87
CA LEU A 240 -13.37 -22.25 10.65
C LEU A 240 -12.64 -21.49 9.53
N PHE A 241 -11.63 -22.12 8.94
CA PHE A 241 -11.04 -21.66 7.69
C PHE A 241 -11.73 -22.37 6.54
N VAL A 242 -12.41 -21.62 5.68
CA VAL A 242 -13.16 -22.19 4.56
C VAL A 242 -12.57 -21.72 3.25
N ASP A 243 -11.89 -22.64 2.55
CA ASP A 243 -11.30 -22.36 1.23
C ASP A 243 -12.42 -22.32 0.17
N PRO A 244 -12.65 -21.16 -0.49
CA PRO A 244 -13.71 -21.03 -1.46
C PRO A 244 -13.34 -21.72 -2.78
N THR A 245 -14.23 -22.55 -3.33
CA THR A 245 -14.04 -23.12 -4.68
C THR A 245 -14.29 -22.10 -5.80
N GLY A 246 -14.74 -20.89 -5.46
CA GLY A 246 -15.03 -19.80 -6.38
C GLY A 246 -14.72 -18.44 -5.74
N SER A 247 -15.47 -17.40 -6.09
CA SER A 247 -15.26 -16.08 -5.46
C SER A 247 -15.53 -16.15 -3.94
N PRO A 248 -14.63 -15.59 -3.09
CA PRO A 248 -14.87 -15.46 -1.65
C PRO A 248 -16.20 -14.76 -1.34
N ASN A 249 -16.54 -13.73 -2.12
CA ASN A 249 -17.77 -12.96 -1.92
C ASN A 249 -19.03 -13.77 -2.23
N THR A 250 -19.01 -14.58 -3.30
CA THR A 250 -20.13 -15.47 -3.64
C THR A 250 -20.32 -16.55 -2.59
N THR A 251 -19.21 -17.10 -2.09
CA THR A 251 -19.21 -18.09 -1.00
C THR A 251 -19.82 -17.49 0.27
N ALA A 252 -19.39 -16.27 0.63
CA ALA A 252 -19.93 -15.52 1.76
C ALA A 252 -21.42 -15.22 1.62
N SER A 253 -21.88 -14.78 0.45
CA SER A 253 -23.31 -14.54 0.19
C SER A 253 -24.14 -15.80 0.41
N LYS A 254 -23.70 -16.96 -0.09
CA LYS A 254 -24.42 -18.24 0.07
C LYS A 254 -24.46 -18.68 1.53
N MET A 255 -23.31 -18.70 2.21
CA MET A 255 -23.25 -19.04 3.64
C MET A 255 -24.09 -18.12 4.50
N PHE A 256 -24.07 -16.82 4.21
CA PHE A 256 -24.89 -15.84 4.91
C PHE A 256 -26.38 -16.12 4.73
N THR A 257 -26.84 -16.35 3.49
CA THR A 257 -28.23 -16.71 3.21
C THR A 257 -28.64 -17.98 3.96
N GLU A 258 -27.85 -19.05 3.84
CA GLU A 258 -28.13 -20.33 4.51
C GLU A 258 -28.19 -20.16 6.02
N ALA A 259 -27.24 -19.44 6.63
CA ALA A 259 -27.21 -19.21 8.07
C ALA A 259 -28.48 -18.50 8.57
N ILE A 260 -28.92 -17.45 7.88
CA ILE A 260 -30.15 -16.72 8.22
C ILE A 260 -31.39 -17.61 8.05
N GLU A 261 -31.43 -18.45 7.02
CA GLU A 261 -32.52 -19.41 6.79
C GLU A 261 -32.56 -20.50 7.88
N TYR A 262 -31.41 -20.91 8.43
CA TYR A 262 -31.33 -21.79 9.61
C TYR A 262 -31.61 -21.07 10.94
N GLY A 263 -31.92 -19.77 10.91
CA GLY A 263 -32.25 -18.98 12.09
C GLY A 263 -31.03 -18.50 12.90
N LEU A 264 -29.83 -18.54 12.32
CA LEU A 264 -28.61 -18.02 12.95
C LEU A 264 -28.48 -16.51 12.71
N LYS A 265 -28.35 -15.75 13.78
CA LYS A 265 -28.07 -14.31 13.67
C LYS A 265 -26.64 -14.10 13.19
N THR A 266 -26.48 -13.47 12.03
CA THR A 266 -25.20 -13.52 11.29
C THR A 266 -24.67 -12.12 10.96
N ILE A 267 -23.36 -11.93 11.12
CA ILE A 267 -22.64 -10.74 10.63
C ILE A 267 -21.61 -11.12 9.58
N VAL A 268 -21.51 -10.34 8.50
CA VAL A 268 -20.49 -10.50 7.46
C VAL A 268 -19.60 -9.26 7.41
N PHE A 269 -18.30 -9.43 7.59
CA PHE A 269 -17.31 -8.36 7.42
C PHE A 269 -16.64 -8.42 6.06
N THR A 270 -16.53 -7.27 5.40
CA THR A 270 -15.94 -7.12 4.06
C THR A 270 -14.86 -6.03 4.05
N LYS A 271 -13.84 -6.18 3.19
CA LYS A 271 -12.73 -5.21 3.09
C LYS A 271 -13.11 -3.87 2.45
N ALA A 272 -14.19 -3.80 1.66
CA ALA A 272 -14.50 -2.60 0.86
C ALA A 272 -16.00 -2.30 0.80
N ARG A 273 -16.34 -1.00 0.87
CA ARG A 273 -17.73 -0.48 0.79
C ARG A 273 -18.49 -1.02 -0.43
N LYS A 274 -17.82 -1.11 -1.59
CA LYS A 274 -18.43 -1.63 -2.83
C LYS A 274 -18.84 -3.10 -2.69
N ILE A 275 -18.01 -3.92 -2.04
CA ILE A 275 -18.29 -5.35 -1.85
C ILE A 275 -19.42 -5.54 -0.84
N THR A 276 -19.47 -4.75 0.24
CA THR A 276 -20.56 -4.76 1.22
C THR A 276 -21.94 -4.63 0.56
N GLU A 277 -22.09 -3.64 -0.32
CA GLU A 277 -23.35 -3.39 -1.03
C GLU A 277 -23.64 -4.47 -2.07
N LEU A 278 -22.61 -5.00 -2.73
CA LEU A 278 -22.77 -6.07 -3.72
C LEU A 278 -23.25 -7.38 -3.09
N ILE A 279 -22.65 -7.80 -1.97
CA ILE A 279 -23.07 -9.01 -1.23
C ILE A 279 -24.51 -8.86 -0.77
N SER A 280 -24.87 -7.72 -0.16
CA SER A 280 -26.25 -7.45 0.27
C SER A 280 -27.23 -7.55 -0.90
N ARG A 281 -26.89 -6.92 -2.03
CA ARG A 281 -27.72 -7.00 -3.24
C ARG A 281 -27.87 -8.42 -3.78
N TRP A 282 -26.80 -9.20 -3.81
CA TRP A 282 -26.85 -10.60 -4.29
C TRP A 282 -27.71 -11.47 -3.38
N VAL A 283 -27.64 -11.29 -2.06
CA VAL A 283 -28.49 -12.00 -1.10
C VAL A 283 -29.95 -11.65 -1.31
N ILE A 284 -30.30 -10.36 -1.43
CA ILE A 284 -31.68 -9.91 -1.67
C ILE A 284 -32.22 -10.40 -3.03
N GLN A 285 -31.37 -10.45 -4.06
CA GLN A 285 -31.77 -10.96 -5.37
C GLN A 285 -32.04 -12.47 -5.35
N GLY A 286 -31.23 -13.24 -4.61
CA GLY A 286 -31.41 -14.69 -4.46
C GLY A 286 -32.56 -15.06 -3.53
N SER A 287 -32.77 -14.29 -2.45
CA SER A 287 -33.78 -14.54 -1.42
C SER A 287 -34.56 -13.25 -1.10
N PRO A 288 -35.51 -12.82 -1.97
CA PRO A 288 -36.22 -11.53 -1.82
C PRO A 288 -36.98 -11.36 -0.51
N HIS A 289 -37.42 -12.47 0.10
CA HIS A 289 -38.13 -12.48 1.37
C HIS A 289 -37.25 -12.06 2.57
N LEU A 290 -35.92 -12.07 2.44
CA LEU A 290 -34.99 -11.61 3.49
C LEU A 290 -34.80 -10.09 3.53
N ARG A 291 -35.36 -9.34 2.57
CA ARG A 291 -35.09 -7.90 2.40
C ARG A 291 -35.37 -7.04 3.64
N SER A 292 -36.36 -7.41 4.45
CA SER A 292 -36.68 -6.70 5.71
C SER A 292 -35.88 -7.20 6.92
N ARG A 293 -35.22 -8.36 6.79
CA ARG A 293 -34.50 -9.08 7.86
C ARG A 293 -33.00 -8.85 7.83
N ILE A 294 -32.45 -8.26 6.77
CA ILE A 294 -31.02 -7.99 6.61
C ILE A 294 -30.75 -6.56 6.18
N SER A 295 -29.54 -6.05 6.46
CA SER A 295 -29.10 -4.75 5.95
C SER A 295 -27.59 -4.72 5.66
N SER A 296 -27.15 -3.78 4.81
CA SER A 296 -25.75 -3.37 4.75
C SER A 296 -25.47 -2.31 5.82
N TYR A 297 -24.21 -2.19 6.28
CA TYR A 297 -23.81 -1.14 7.23
C TYR A 297 -22.42 -0.62 6.92
N ARG A 298 -22.27 0.70 6.76
CA ARG A 298 -20.97 1.34 6.49
C ARG A 298 -20.87 2.73 7.10
N ALA A 299 -19.64 3.17 7.38
CA ALA A 299 -19.36 4.48 7.99
C ALA A 299 -19.85 5.70 7.18
N GLY A 300 -20.18 5.52 5.89
CA GLY A 300 -20.71 6.58 5.03
C GLY A 300 -22.23 6.68 4.98
N PHE A 301 -22.95 6.03 5.91
CA PHE A 301 -24.38 6.23 6.15
C PHE A 301 -24.61 7.44 7.06
N LEU A 302 -25.77 8.06 6.93
CA LEU A 302 -26.20 9.14 7.82
C LEU A 302 -26.28 8.63 9.26
N PRO A 303 -26.06 9.50 10.27
CA PRO A 303 -26.21 9.12 11.67
C PRO A 303 -27.56 8.47 11.99
N GLU A 304 -28.65 8.96 11.40
CA GLU A 304 -30.00 8.45 11.59
C GLU A 304 -30.18 7.03 11.01
N GLU A 305 -29.64 6.78 9.81
CA GLU A 305 -29.68 5.47 9.15
C GLU A 305 -28.92 4.41 9.97
N ARG A 306 -27.73 4.77 10.48
CA ARG A 306 -26.93 3.88 11.33
C ARG A 306 -27.70 3.50 12.60
N ARG A 307 -28.32 4.47 13.26
CA ARG A 307 -29.15 4.26 14.47
C ARG A 307 -30.32 3.33 14.22
N GLU A 308 -31.01 3.47 13.08
CA GLU A 308 -32.12 2.59 12.73
C GLU A 308 -31.65 1.13 12.59
N ILE A 309 -30.55 0.91 11.87
CA ILE A 309 -29.98 -0.44 11.67
C ILE A 309 -29.52 -1.03 13.00
N GLU A 310 -28.79 -0.24 13.81
CA GLU A 310 -28.35 -0.63 15.14
C GLU A 310 -29.54 -1.05 15.99
N THR A 311 -30.56 -0.20 16.11
CA THR A 311 -31.76 -0.46 16.93
C THR A 311 -32.44 -1.78 16.53
N LYS A 312 -32.63 -2.02 15.23
CA LYS A 312 -33.24 -3.27 14.72
C LYS A 312 -32.39 -4.51 15.01
N LEU A 313 -31.07 -4.35 14.99
CA LEU A 313 -30.14 -5.44 15.28
C LEU A 313 -30.14 -5.77 16.79
N PHE A 314 -30.19 -4.73 17.64
CA PHE A 314 -30.34 -4.86 19.10
C PHE A 314 -31.69 -5.44 19.52
N SER A 315 -32.80 -4.98 18.92
CA SER A 315 -34.14 -5.48 19.23
C SER A 315 -34.38 -6.90 18.73
N GLY A 316 -33.52 -7.38 17.82
CA GLY A 316 -33.66 -8.70 17.19
C GLY A 316 -34.68 -8.74 16.05
N GLU A 317 -35.16 -7.58 15.59
CA GLU A 317 -35.97 -7.44 14.36
C GLU A 317 -35.17 -7.71 13.08
N MET A 318 -33.85 -7.63 13.16
CA MET A 318 -32.92 -7.94 12.08
C MET A 318 -32.10 -9.19 12.41
N ASP A 319 -32.02 -10.12 11.47
CA ASP A 319 -31.30 -11.38 11.63
C ASP A 319 -29.87 -11.31 11.14
N GLY A 320 -29.53 -10.36 10.26
CA GLY A 320 -28.14 -10.23 9.85
C GLY A 320 -27.74 -8.92 9.21
N VAL A 321 -26.44 -8.64 9.28
CA VAL A 321 -25.86 -7.40 8.77
C VAL A 321 -24.57 -7.67 8.00
N ILE A 322 -24.39 -6.97 6.89
CA ILE A 322 -23.17 -7.03 6.07
C ILE A 322 -22.45 -5.70 6.22
N SER A 323 -21.26 -5.69 6.80
CA SER A 323 -20.54 -4.46 7.16
C SER A 323 -19.10 -4.40 6.64
N THR A 324 -18.56 -3.18 6.58
CA THR A 324 -17.11 -2.94 6.54
C THR A 324 -16.54 -3.02 7.97
N SER A 325 -15.37 -2.45 8.24
CA SER A 325 -14.87 -2.19 9.60
C SER A 325 -15.75 -1.25 10.45
N ALA A 326 -16.93 -0.84 9.97
CA ALA A 326 -17.74 0.15 10.67
C ALA A 326 -18.46 -0.44 11.91
N LEU A 327 -18.76 -1.75 11.90
CA LEU A 327 -19.26 -2.49 13.08
C LEU A 327 -18.15 -3.27 13.81
N GLU A 328 -16.88 -3.05 13.44
CA GLU A 328 -15.75 -3.71 14.09
C GLU A 328 -15.58 -3.26 15.53
N MET A 329 -15.82 -1.97 15.78
CA MET A 329 -15.60 -1.30 17.04
C MET A 329 -16.89 -0.70 17.59
N GLY A 330 -17.07 -0.82 18.89
CA GLY A 330 -17.88 0.12 19.64
C GLY A 330 -19.40 -0.04 19.66
N ILE A 331 -19.97 -1.12 19.16
CA ILE A 331 -21.40 -1.39 19.33
C ILE A 331 -21.56 -2.79 19.93
N ASP A 332 -22.26 -2.88 21.06
CA ASP A 332 -22.61 -4.16 21.68
C ASP A 332 -23.73 -4.85 20.90
N VAL A 333 -23.45 -5.44 19.75
CA VAL A 333 -24.46 -6.08 18.90
C VAL A 333 -24.97 -7.41 19.51
N GLY A 334 -25.50 -7.41 20.73
CA GLY A 334 -25.82 -8.59 21.51
C GLY A 334 -26.50 -9.73 20.74
N GLY A 335 -26.01 -10.96 20.93
CA GLY A 335 -26.70 -12.18 20.50
C GLY A 335 -26.51 -12.60 19.04
N LEU A 336 -25.38 -12.28 18.41
CA LEU A 336 -25.00 -12.89 17.12
C LEU A 336 -24.40 -14.30 17.32
N ASP A 337 -24.75 -15.21 16.41
CA ASP A 337 -24.37 -16.63 16.44
C ASP A 337 -23.19 -16.93 15.49
N LEU A 338 -23.14 -16.24 14.33
CA LEU A 338 -22.15 -16.50 13.26
C LEU A 338 -21.49 -15.21 12.74
N CYS A 339 -20.16 -15.22 12.63
CA CYS A 339 -19.37 -14.14 12.06
C CYS A 339 -18.63 -14.65 10.83
N ILE A 340 -18.86 -14.04 9.67
CA ILE A 340 -18.19 -14.39 8.41
C ILE A 340 -17.21 -13.27 8.04
N LEU A 341 -15.92 -13.59 8.00
CA LEU A 341 -14.86 -12.69 7.58
C LEU A 341 -14.52 -12.97 6.11
N VAL A 342 -14.90 -12.04 5.22
CA VAL A 342 -14.57 -12.11 3.79
C VAL A 342 -13.18 -11.51 3.57
N GLY A 343 -12.19 -12.40 3.68
CA GLY A 343 -10.77 -12.12 3.71
C GLY A 343 -10.25 -11.75 5.09
N TYR A 344 -8.94 -11.92 5.27
CA TYR A 344 -8.24 -11.59 6.52
C TYR A 344 -8.37 -10.09 6.82
N PRO A 345 -8.84 -9.70 8.02
CA PRO A 345 -9.02 -8.30 8.43
C PRO A 345 -7.77 -7.40 8.40
N GLY A 346 -6.59 -7.96 8.16
CA GLY A 346 -5.32 -7.24 8.07
C GLY A 346 -4.44 -7.44 9.31
N THR A 347 -5.06 -7.59 10.48
CA THR A 347 -4.38 -7.84 11.76
C THR A 347 -5.12 -8.91 12.59
N ILE A 348 -4.39 -9.56 13.49
CA ILE A 348 -4.89 -10.57 14.42
C ILE A 348 -5.90 -9.90 15.35
N ILE A 349 -5.61 -8.69 15.81
CA ILE A 349 -6.50 -7.90 16.65
C ILE A 349 -7.85 -7.66 15.98
N ASN A 350 -7.84 -7.18 14.74
CA ASN A 350 -9.06 -6.91 13.98
C ASN A 350 -9.87 -8.20 13.76
N THR A 351 -9.17 -9.31 13.54
CA THR A 351 -9.78 -10.65 13.44
C THR A 351 -10.54 -11.03 14.71
N TRP A 352 -9.91 -10.86 15.87
CA TRP A 352 -10.54 -11.16 17.15
C TRP A 352 -11.59 -10.14 17.59
N GLN A 353 -11.45 -8.86 17.23
CA GLN A 353 -12.46 -7.84 17.51
C GLN A 353 -13.74 -8.08 16.72
N ARG A 354 -13.61 -8.40 15.42
CA ARG A 354 -14.75 -8.79 14.56
C ARG A 354 -15.35 -10.11 15.00
N GLY A 355 -14.50 -11.09 15.33
CA GLY A 355 -14.93 -12.39 15.87
C GLY A 355 -15.60 -12.29 17.24
N GLY A 356 -15.21 -11.34 18.09
CA GLY A 356 -15.80 -11.09 19.41
C GLY A 356 -17.20 -10.46 19.36
N ARG A 357 -17.77 -10.28 18.16
CA ARG A 357 -19.17 -9.88 17.98
C ARG A 357 -20.14 -11.06 18.14
N VAL A 358 -19.66 -12.29 18.08
CA VAL A 358 -20.47 -13.51 18.27
C VAL A 358 -20.15 -14.24 19.56
N GLY A 359 -21.08 -15.08 20.05
CA GLY A 359 -20.87 -15.91 21.25
C GLY A 359 -21.18 -15.20 22.56
N ARG A 360 -22.20 -14.34 22.57
CA ARG A 360 -22.72 -13.71 23.80
C ARG A 360 -23.91 -14.51 24.30
N ALA A 361 -24.12 -14.54 25.63
CA ALA A 361 -25.18 -15.30 26.32
C ALA A 361 -24.97 -16.83 26.47
N GLY A 362 -23.73 -17.30 26.51
CA GLY A 362 -23.40 -18.69 26.90
C GLY A 362 -23.71 -19.75 25.84
N LYS A 363 -24.15 -19.36 24.65
CA LYS A 363 -24.34 -20.27 23.51
C LYS A 363 -23.02 -20.46 22.73
N PRO A 364 -22.78 -21.65 22.16
CA PRO A 364 -21.71 -21.84 21.18
C PRO A 364 -21.88 -20.87 20.01
N SER A 365 -20.77 -20.39 19.45
CA SER A 365 -20.78 -19.55 18.25
C SER A 365 -19.66 -19.91 17.29
N ALA A 366 -19.75 -19.38 16.07
CA ALA A 366 -18.79 -19.66 15.02
C ALA A 366 -18.23 -18.40 14.35
N ILE A 367 -16.95 -18.45 14.01
CA ILE A 367 -16.26 -17.48 13.17
C ILE A 367 -15.75 -18.22 11.94
N VAL A 368 -16.12 -17.75 10.76
CA VAL A 368 -15.73 -18.32 9.47
C VAL A 368 -14.84 -17.33 8.76
N LEU A 369 -13.58 -17.69 8.51
CA LEU A 369 -12.67 -16.92 7.67
C LEU A 369 -12.64 -17.52 6.26
N ILE A 370 -13.08 -16.72 5.29
CA ILE A 370 -13.04 -17.05 3.86
C ILE A 370 -11.87 -16.27 3.26
N PRO A 371 -10.69 -16.87 3.04
CA PRO A 371 -9.51 -16.18 2.54
C PRO A 371 -9.73 -15.61 1.12
N GLY A 372 -9.17 -14.44 0.88
CA GLY A 372 -9.05 -13.85 -0.45
C GLY A 372 -7.74 -14.24 -1.17
N ALA A 373 -7.43 -13.50 -2.23
CA ALA A 373 -6.21 -13.69 -3.01
C ALA A 373 -4.98 -12.94 -2.44
N ASP A 374 -5.11 -12.26 -1.31
CA ASP A 374 -4.01 -11.47 -0.72
C ASP A 374 -2.96 -12.36 -0.03
N ALA A 375 -1.72 -11.87 0.08
CA ALA A 375 -0.61 -12.59 0.70
C ALA A 375 -0.90 -13.11 2.12
N LEU A 376 -1.37 -12.24 3.01
CA LEU A 376 -1.68 -12.61 4.40
C LEU A 376 -2.81 -13.65 4.50
N ASP A 377 -3.87 -13.50 3.68
CA ASP A 377 -4.96 -14.46 3.61
C ASP A 377 -4.45 -15.87 3.28
N ARG A 378 -3.52 -15.97 2.31
CA ARG A 378 -2.94 -17.26 1.92
C ARG A 378 -1.92 -17.79 2.92
N TYR A 379 -1.15 -16.90 3.55
CA TYR A 379 -0.22 -17.28 4.62
C TYR A 379 -0.96 -17.96 5.78
N PHE A 380 -2.03 -17.34 6.29
CA PHE A 380 -2.82 -17.92 7.37
C PHE A 380 -3.61 -19.16 6.95
N LEU A 381 -4.06 -19.23 5.70
CA LEU A 381 -4.68 -20.46 5.20
C LEU A 381 -3.70 -21.64 5.27
N ARG A 382 -2.42 -21.44 4.91
CA ARG A 382 -1.38 -22.49 4.97
C ARG A 382 -0.88 -22.77 6.39
N ASN A 383 -0.91 -21.76 7.25
CA ASN A 383 -0.39 -21.83 8.61
C ASN A 383 -1.48 -21.44 9.62
N PRO A 384 -2.62 -22.16 9.70
CA PRO A 384 -3.77 -21.72 10.47
C PRO A 384 -3.49 -21.61 11.97
N ARG A 385 -2.59 -22.46 12.51
CA ARG A 385 -2.16 -22.41 13.91
C ARG A 385 -1.53 -21.07 14.30
N GLU A 386 -0.82 -20.42 13.38
CA GLU A 386 -0.19 -19.13 13.65
C GLU A 386 -1.21 -18.02 13.95
N LEU A 387 -2.47 -18.13 13.51
CA LEU A 387 -3.50 -17.16 13.88
C LEU A 387 -3.84 -17.22 15.38
N PHE A 388 -3.68 -18.39 16.01
CA PHE A 388 -4.07 -18.68 17.39
C PHE A 388 -2.88 -18.63 18.36
N GLU A 389 -1.69 -19.02 17.92
CA GLU A 389 -0.49 -19.12 18.76
C GLU A 389 0.33 -17.83 18.79
N ARG A 390 0.24 -16.97 17.76
CA ARG A 390 1.00 -15.71 17.73
C ARG A 390 0.49 -14.71 18.76
N ASN A 391 1.43 -13.92 19.28
CA ASN A 391 1.12 -12.69 19.98
C ASN A 391 0.48 -11.68 19.01
N CYS A 392 -0.40 -10.84 19.54
CA CYS A 392 -0.96 -9.71 18.78
C CYS A 392 0.15 -8.72 18.37
N GLU A 393 -0.09 -7.99 17.30
CA GLU A 393 0.89 -7.07 16.75
C GLU A 393 1.10 -5.85 17.68
N GLU A 394 2.27 -5.23 17.60
CA GLU A 394 2.61 -4.06 18.42
C GLU A 394 1.97 -2.79 17.85
N ALA A 395 1.39 -1.97 18.72
CA ALA A 395 0.96 -0.63 18.38
C ALA A 395 2.16 0.33 18.49
N ILE A 396 2.52 0.97 17.39
CA ILE A 396 3.70 1.87 17.33
C ILE A 396 3.22 3.29 17.07
N LEU A 397 3.85 4.26 17.72
CA LEU A 397 3.72 5.69 17.47
C LEU A 397 5.05 6.37 17.78
N ASP A 398 5.23 7.57 17.26
CA ASP A 398 6.40 8.41 17.56
C ASP A 398 5.94 9.75 18.16
N PRO A 399 6.06 9.97 19.49
CA PRO A 399 5.69 11.24 20.13
C PRO A 399 6.54 12.41 19.65
N HIS A 400 7.75 12.14 19.16
CA HIS A 400 8.77 13.10 18.77
C HIS A 400 8.82 13.36 17.26
N ASN A 401 7.83 12.87 16.51
CA ASN A 401 7.72 13.13 15.08
C ASN A 401 7.81 14.65 14.82
N LYS A 402 8.84 15.04 14.08
CA LYS A 402 9.19 16.43 13.78
C LYS A 402 8.04 17.22 13.14
N GLU A 403 7.34 16.61 12.17
CA GLU A 403 6.25 17.24 11.42
C GLU A 403 4.96 17.39 12.26
N VAL A 404 4.75 16.50 13.22
CA VAL A 404 3.67 16.59 14.21
C VAL A 404 4.00 17.67 15.25
N LEU A 405 5.23 17.71 15.77
CA LEU A 405 5.69 18.75 16.70
C LEU A 405 5.56 20.16 16.10
N LYS A 406 5.97 20.36 14.84
CA LYS A 406 5.83 21.63 14.11
C LYS A 406 4.39 22.16 14.09
N LYS A 407 3.40 21.27 14.08
CA LYS A 407 1.96 21.62 14.11
C LYS A 407 1.44 21.89 15.51
N HIS A 408 1.95 21.17 16.50
CA HIS A 408 1.42 21.21 17.87
C HIS A 408 2.09 22.24 18.79
N ILE A 409 3.37 22.55 18.60
CA ILE A 409 4.07 23.57 19.38
C ILE A 409 3.42 24.96 19.26
N PRO A 410 3.02 25.44 18.06
CA PRO A 410 2.28 26.71 17.95
C PRO A 410 0.95 26.66 18.69
N CYS A 411 0.28 25.50 18.72
CA CYS A 411 -0.94 25.32 19.50
C CYS A 411 -0.66 25.43 21.01
N ALA A 412 0.40 24.78 21.51
CA ALA A 412 0.81 24.86 22.90
C ALA A 412 1.18 26.30 23.30
N ALA A 413 1.94 27.01 22.46
CA ALA A 413 2.30 28.41 22.68
C ALA A 413 1.09 29.37 22.63
N SER A 414 0.07 29.04 21.82
CA SER A 414 -1.19 29.81 21.74
C SER A 414 -2.11 29.55 22.94
N GLU A 415 -2.02 28.38 23.57
CA GLU A 415 -2.74 28.06 24.81
C GLU A 415 -2.10 28.81 25.98
N SER A 416 -0.79 28.70 26.12
CA SER A 416 -0.03 29.47 27.10
C SER A 416 1.42 29.60 26.64
N PRO A 417 2.07 30.76 26.80
CA PRO A 417 3.47 30.94 26.40
C PRO A 417 4.37 29.83 26.96
N ILE A 418 5.21 29.24 26.11
CA ILE A 418 6.08 28.09 26.49
C ILE A 418 7.31 28.63 27.19
N ASN A 419 7.53 28.23 28.45
CA ASN A 419 8.73 28.67 29.17
C ASN A 419 9.93 27.78 28.80
N PRO A 420 11.13 28.36 28.61
CA PRO A 420 12.35 27.60 28.35
C PRO A 420 12.68 26.56 29.41
N ASP A 421 12.25 26.76 30.66
CA ASP A 421 12.54 25.87 31.78
C ASP A 421 11.55 24.69 31.91
N GLU A 422 10.55 24.58 31.03
CA GLU A 422 9.67 23.40 31.01
C GLU A 422 10.47 22.15 30.60
N GLU A 423 10.37 21.05 31.37
CA GLU A 423 11.22 19.86 31.20
C GLU A 423 11.33 19.34 29.74
N TRP A 424 10.21 19.35 29.02
CA TRP A 424 10.12 18.82 27.64
C TRP A 424 10.83 19.69 26.58
N THR A 425 11.11 20.97 26.85
CA THR A 425 11.83 21.86 25.91
C THR A 425 13.32 21.51 25.82
N SER A 426 13.84 20.80 26.81
CA SER A 426 15.25 20.39 26.89
C SER A 426 15.59 19.19 26.01
N GLN A 427 14.57 18.47 25.52
CA GLN A 427 14.72 17.32 24.63
C GLN A 427 15.28 17.77 23.28
N ALA A 428 16.25 17.04 22.74
CA ALA A 428 17.02 17.47 21.56
C ALA A 428 16.12 17.65 20.32
N GLU A 429 15.19 16.73 20.11
CA GLU A 429 14.22 16.71 19.02
C GLU A 429 13.27 17.91 19.09
N VAL A 430 12.80 18.24 20.30
CA VAL A 430 11.91 19.39 20.54
C VAL A 430 12.67 20.70 20.33
N ARG A 431 13.91 20.79 20.81
CA ARG A 431 14.75 21.98 20.70
C ARG A 431 15.05 22.34 19.25
N GLU A 432 15.33 21.34 18.41
CA GLU A 432 15.50 21.53 16.96
C GLU A 432 14.24 22.16 16.34
N VAL A 433 13.06 21.63 16.68
CA VAL A 433 11.79 22.15 16.15
C VAL A 433 11.47 23.55 16.67
N LEU A 434 11.72 23.83 17.96
CA LEU A 434 11.52 25.17 18.54
C LEU A 434 12.37 26.21 17.80
N GLN A 435 13.63 25.89 17.52
CA GLN A 435 14.52 26.77 16.77
C GLN A 435 14.00 27.00 15.33
N GLU A 436 13.62 25.95 14.61
CA GLU A 436 13.07 26.07 13.25
C GLU A 436 11.78 26.92 13.20
N LEU A 437 10.89 26.74 14.18
CA LEU A 437 9.65 27.51 14.25
C LEU A 437 9.88 28.97 14.62
N GLU A 438 10.90 29.26 15.42
CA GLU A 438 11.30 30.63 15.76
C GLU A 438 11.94 31.33 14.56
N ASP A 439 12.87 30.65 13.88
CA ASP A 439 13.54 31.17 12.69
C ASP A 439 12.55 31.48 11.55
N SER A 440 11.49 30.66 11.43
CA SER A 440 10.41 30.87 10.46
C SER A 440 9.34 31.88 10.92
N GLY A 441 9.43 32.41 12.15
CA GLY A 441 8.49 33.37 12.72
C GLY A 441 7.10 32.80 13.03
N VAL A 442 6.94 31.47 13.06
CA VAL A 442 5.68 30.81 13.46
C VAL A 442 5.46 30.95 14.97
N ILE A 443 6.54 30.90 15.73
CA ILE A 443 6.60 31.31 17.14
C ILE A 443 7.65 32.41 17.29
N TYR A 444 7.61 33.15 18.39
CA TYR A 444 8.58 34.21 18.66
C TYR A 444 8.82 34.39 20.16
N ARG A 445 9.99 34.93 20.52
CA ARG A 445 10.31 35.35 21.90
C ARG A 445 10.57 36.86 21.94
N PRO A 446 9.86 37.63 22.79
CA PRO A 446 10.14 39.05 22.97
C PRO A 446 11.53 39.34 23.58
N LEU A 447 12.05 38.39 24.36
CA LEU A 447 13.35 38.43 25.03
C LEU A 447 14.06 37.10 24.75
N SER A 448 15.38 37.09 24.56
CA SER A 448 16.12 35.87 24.16
C SER A 448 15.97 34.68 25.13
N ASN A 449 15.72 34.94 26.41
CA ASN A 449 15.44 33.91 27.43
C ASN A 449 13.97 33.92 27.91
N GLY A 450 13.10 34.65 27.22
CA GLY A 450 11.68 34.73 27.52
C GLY A 450 10.89 33.54 26.98
N PRO A 451 9.59 33.46 27.30
CA PRO A 451 8.73 32.39 26.79
C PRO A 451 8.46 32.54 25.29
N TRP A 452 8.28 31.42 24.61
CA TRP A 452 7.81 31.41 23.21
C TRP A 452 6.31 31.66 23.15
N HIS A 453 5.94 32.57 22.24
CA HIS A 453 4.56 32.91 21.92
C HIS A 453 4.22 32.45 20.50
N SER A 454 2.97 32.07 20.28
CA SER A 454 2.47 31.78 18.94
C SER A 454 2.20 33.07 18.17
N SER A 455 2.66 33.15 16.92
CA SER A 455 2.29 34.24 16.01
C SER A 455 0.83 34.17 15.56
N ALA A 456 0.23 32.98 15.60
CA ALA A 456 -1.17 32.75 15.26
C ALA A 456 -2.06 32.67 16.50
N ARG A 457 -3.25 33.28 16.45
CA ARG A 457 -4.22 33.24 17.57
C ARG A 457 -4.99 31.91 17.68
N ARG A 458 -5.16 31.17 16.59
CA ARG A 458 -5.91 29.89 16.55
C ARG A 458 -5.27 28.86 15.60
N PRO A 459 -4.00 28.47 15.85
CA PRO A 459 -3.28 27.50 15.03
C PRO A 459 -3.96 26.12 15.01
N HIS A 460 -4.75 25.77 16.04
CA HIS A 460 -5.50 24.51 16.15
C HIS A 460 -6.34 24.19 14.91
N ARG A 461 -6.91 25.20 14.24
CA ARG A 461 -7.74 25.00 13.04
C ARG A 461 -6.97 24.47 11.83
N ASN A 462 -5.64 24.61 11.85
CA ASN A 462 -4.77 24.21 10.75
C ASN A 462 -4.17 22.81 10.97
N VAL A 463 -4.47 22.17 12.10
CA VAL A 463 -3.97 20.84 12.44
C VAL A 463 -5.04 19.80 12.17
N ASP A 464 -4.84 19.00 11.12
CA ASP A 464 -5.62 17.78 10.90
C ASP A 464 -4.95 16.62 11.65
N LEU A 465 -5.59 16.18 12.75
CA LEU A 465 -5.08 15.07 13.57
C LEU A 465 -5.05 13.75 12.79
N ARG A 466 -5.93 13.58 11.79
CA ARG A 466 -6.04 12.33 11.03
C ARG A 466 -5.06 12.24 9.87
N ALA A 467 -4.23 13.27 9.67
CA ALA A 467 -3.13 13.30 8.71
C ALA A 467 -3.52 12.91 7.27
N ILE A 468 -4.75 13.22 6.82
CA ILE A 468 -5.22 12.82 5.47
C ILE A 468 -4.69 13.77 4.38
N GLY A 469 -3.93 14.80 4.76
CA GLY A 469 -3.41 15.85 3.88
C GLY A 469 -4.45 16.93 3.58
N ALA A 470 -4.06 17.97 2.83
CA ALA A 470 -4.97 19.05 2.46
C ALA A 470 -6.15 18.51 1.62
N ALA A 471 -7.37 18.88 1.99
CA ALA A 471 -8.57 18.49 1.26
C ALA A 471 -8.82 19.37 0.04
N PHE A 472 -9.01 18.72 -1.11
CA PHE A 472 -9.41 19.30 -2.38
C PHE A 472 -10.90 19.00 -2.57
N PRO A 473 -11.80 19.99 -2.46
CA PRO A 473 -13.21 19.80 -2.83
C PRO A 473 -13.35 19.45 -4.31
N ILE A 474 -14.27 18.52 -4.59
CA ILE A 474 -14.61 17.99 -5.90
C ILE A 474 -15.96 18.58 -6.31
N PHE A 475 -15.97 19.39 -7.36
CA PHE A 475 -17.16 20.03 -7.91
C PHE A 475 -17.53 19.45 -9.26
N LEU A 476 -18.81 19.54 -9.63
CA LEU A 476 -19.19 19.44 -11.04
C LEU A 476 -18.57 20.59 -11.84
N GLU A 477 -18.53 20.46 -13.17
CA GLU A 477 -18.05 21.51 -14.08
C GLU A 477 -18.74 22.88 -13.87
N ASP A 478 -19.93 22.90 -13.25
CA ASP A 478 -20.65 24.11 -12.85
C ASP A 478 -19.99 24.90 -11.69
N ARG A 479 -18.96 24.33 -11.03
CA ARG A 479 -18.24 24.87 -9.85
C ARG A 479 -19.12 25.21 -8.65
N LYS A 480 -20.39 24.79 -8.64
CA LYS A 480 -21.38 25.09 -7.59
C LYS A 480 -21.78 23.82 -6.84
N THR A 481 -21.88 22.71 -7.56
CA THR A 481 -22.35 21.45 -7.00
C THR A 481 -21.17 20.67 -6.42
N LEU A 482 -21.07 20.65 -5.08
CA LEU A 482 -20.07 19.86 -4.37
C LEU A 482 -20.46 18.37 -4.41
N ILE A 483 -19.59 17.54 -5.00
CA ILE A 483 -19.74 16.08 -5.04
C ILE A 483 -19.07 15.43 -3.82
N GLY A 484 -17.89 15.92 -3.44
CA GLY A 484 -17.11 15.36 -2.32
C GLY A 484 -15.78 16.08 -2.16
N SER A 485 -14.79 15.40 -1.57
CA SER A 485 -13.42 15.89 -1.46
C SER A 485 -12.43 14.73 -1.52
N SER A 486 -11.23 14.98 -2.02
CA SER A 486 -10.08 14.07 -1.97
C SER A 486 -8.90 14.76 -1.29
N SER A 487 -7.96 14.04 -0.71
CA SER A 487 -6.85 14.65 0.04
C SER A 487 -5.56 13.82 -0.06
N GLY A 488 -4.44 14.47 0.23
CA GLY A 488 -3.12 13.84 0.22
C GLY A 488 -2.76 13.25 -1.15
N LYS A 489 -2.11 12.09 -1.14
CA LYS A 489 -1.66 11.40 -2.37
C LYS A 489 -2.80 11.03 -3.32
N ARG A 490 -4.01 10.77 -2.81
CA ARG A 490 -5.19 10.40 -3.63
C ARG A 490 -5.61 11.49 -4.59
N VAL A 491 -5.30 12.75 -4.29
CA VAL A 491 -5.56 13.85 -5.23
C VAL A 491 -4.81 13.63 -6.54
N PHE A 492 -3.58 13.13 -6.46
CA PHE A 492 -2.72 12.94 -7.64
C PHE A 492 -2.92 11.58 -8.30
N THR A 493 -3.27 10.54 -7.54
CA THR A 493 -3.44 9.18 -8.08
C THR A 493 -4.86 8.85 -8.52
N GLU A 494 -5.89 9.46 -7.90
CA GLU A 494 -7.30 9.17 -8.17
C GLU A 494 -8.06 10.39 -8.73
N CYS A 495 -7.48 11.59 -8.66
CA CYS A 495 -8.11 12.84 -9.11
C CYS A 495 -7.25 13.64 -10.09
N HIS A 496 -6.31 12.98 -10.79
CA HIS A 496 -5.61 13.59 -11.92
C HIS A 496 -6.57 13.78 -13.10
N LYS A 497 -6.18 14.64 -14.05
CA LYS A 497 -6.93 14.83 -15.30
C LYS A 497 -7.10 13.48 -16.02
N GLY A 498 -8.33 13.16 -16.40
CA GLY A 498 -8.69 11.90 -17.06
C GLY A 498 -8.97 10.72 -16.12
N ALA A 499 -8.80 10.88 -14.80
CA ALA A 499 -9.13 9.84 -13.83
C ALA A 499 -10.64 9.57 -13.76
N VAL A 500 -11.01 8.33 -13.47
CA VAL A 500 -12.39 7.93 -13.20
C VAL A 500 -12.62 7.93 -11.69
N TYR A 501 -13.33 8.94 -11.21
CA TYR A 501 -13.71 9.09 -9.81
C TYR A 501 -15.09 8.47 -9.56
N LEU A 502 -15.18 7.59 -8.55
CA LEU A 502 -16.41 6.90 -8.18
C LEU A 502 -16.97 7.50 -6.89
N HIS A 503 -18.18 8.06 -6.95
CA HIS A 503 -18.87 8.58 -5.77
C HIS A 503 -20.33 8.11 -5.72
N LYS A 504 -20.71 7.43 -4.62
CA LYS A 504 -22.07 6.85 -4.42
C LYS A 504 -22.56 6.00 -5.62
N ALA A 505 -21.68 5.12 -6.12
CA ALA A 505 -21.92 4.28 -7.30
C ALA A 505 -22.24 5.04 -8.60
N LYS A 506 -22.02 6.36 -8.63
CA LYS A 506 -21.99 7.17 -9.85
C LYS A 506 -20.54 7.38 -10.27
N GLU A 507 -20.34 7.31 -11.58
CA GLU A 507 -19.05 7.49 -12.23
C GLU A 507 -18.91 8.94 -12.68
N TYR A 508 -17.73 9.50 -12.43
CA TYR A 508 -17.36 10.84 -12.81
C TYR A 508 -15.99 10.82 -13.48
N LEU A 509 -15.87 11.48 -14.63
CA LEU A 509 -14.59 11.73 -15.27
C LEU A 509 -14.00 13.02 -14.71
N VAL A 510 -12.75 12.98 -14.25
CA VAL A 510 -12.04 14.16 -13.76
C VAL A 510 -11.56 14.97 -14.95
N THR A 511 -12.09 16.18 -15.11
CA THR A 511 -11.80 17.04 -16.26
C THR A 511 -10.66 18.01 -15.97
N LYS A 512 -10.51 18.44 -14.71
CA LYS A 512 -9.41 19.32 -14.29
C LYS A 512 -9.03 19.07 -12.81
N LEU A 513 -7.73 19.02 -12.55
CA LEU A 513 -7.15 19.18 -11.21
C LEU A 513 -6.54 20.59 -11.13
N ASP A 514 -7.16 21.47 -10.34
CA ASP A 514 -6.71 22.86 -10.15
C ASP A 514 -5.87 22.96 -8.87
N MET A 515 -4.56 22.89 -9.03
CA MET A 515 -3.62 22.92 -7.91
C MET A 515 -3.56 24.28 -7.22
N GLU A 516 -3.76 25.36 -7.96
CA GLU A 516 -3.72 26.74 -7.47
C GLU A 516 -4.90 27.04 -6.55
N HIS A 517 -6.12 26.71 -6.99
CA HIS A 517 -7.35 26.91 -6.21
C HIS A 517 -7.70 25.75 -5.29
N ARG A 518 -6.90 24.67 -5.31
CA ARG A 518 -7.11 23.41 -4.60
C ARG A 518 -8.50 22.81 -4.82
N ASN A 519 -8.96 22.74 -6.07
CA ASN A 519 -10.23 22.08 -6.39
C ASN A 519 -10.10 21.10 -7.56
N ILE A 520 -11.05 20.16 -7.61
CA ILE A 520 -11.13 19.12 -8.64
C ILE A 520 -12.47 19.33 -9.37
N LEU A 521 -12.43 19.36 -10.69
CA LEU A 521 -13.62 19.46 -11.52
C LEU A 521 -13.91 18.12 -12.17
N VAL A 522 -15.17 17.70 -12.10
CA VAL A 522 -15.61 16.42 -12.64
C VAL A 522 -16.88 16.56 -13.47
N ARG A 523 -17.04 15.64 -14.42
CA ARG A 523 -18.25 15.49 -15.23
C ARG A 523 -18.86 14.11 -14.98
N ALA A 524 -20.17 14.05 -14.78
CA ALA A 524 -20.86 12.77 -14.66
C ALA A 524 -20.87 12.05 -16.01
N GLU A 525 -20.36 10.82 -16.05
CA GLU A 525 -20.22 10.05 -17.30
C GLU A 525 -20.23 8.56 -16.99
N LYS A 526 -20.95 7.76 -17.80
CA LYS A 526 -20.93 6.30 -17.66
C LYS A 526 -19.78 5.73 -18.47
N LEU A 527 -18.85 5.05 -17.82
CA LEU A 527 -17.61 4.56 -18.42
C LEU A 527 -17.53 3.04 -18.27
N ASN A 528 -17.04 2.37 -19.31
CA ASN A 528 -16.81 0.92 -19.30
C ASN A 528 -15.38 0.55 -18.87
N TYR A 529 -14.64 1.51 -18.30
CA TYR A 529 -13.27 1.37 -17.84
C TYR A 529 -13.05 2.11 -16.52
N TYR A 530 -11.98 1.76 -15.81
CA TYR A 530 -11.46 2.48 -14.66
C TYR A 530 -10.00 2.87 -14.92
N THR A 531 -9.48 3.79 -14.14
CA THR A 531 -8.10 4.29 -14.27
C THR A 531 -7.20 3.78 -13.15
N ARG A 532 -5.92 3.58 -13.45
CA ARG A 532 -4.87 3.26 -12.48
C ARG A 532 -3.65 4.12 -12.77
N ALA A 533 -3.23 4.96 -11.83
CA ALA A 533 -2.01 5.73 -11.95
C ALA A 533 -0.76 4.84 -11.97
N LEU A 534 0.21 5.20 -12.79
CA LEU A 534 1.57 4.66 -12.84
C LEU A 534 2.51 5.70 -12.20
N SER A 535 3.48 5.22 -11.44
CA SER A 535 4.39 6.10 -10.72
C SER A 535 5.78 5.50 -10.58
N GLU A 536 6.78 6.35 -10.63
CA GLU A 536 8.17 6.03 -10.36
C GLU A 536 8.57 6.59 -9.01
N LYS A 537 9.41 5.86 -8.29
CA LYS A 537 9.90 6.25 -6.99
C LYS A 537 11.41 6.20 -6.94
N ASP A 538 11.97 7.12 -6.19
CA ASP A 538 13.39 7.21 -5.91
C ASP A 538 13.61 7.61 -4.45
N THR A 539 14.80 7.34 -3.92
CA THR A 539 15.16 7.63 -2.53
C THR A 539 16.55 8.20 -2.41
N GLU A 540 16.73 9.14 -1.48
CA GLU A 540 18.01 9.74 -1.14
C GLU A 540 18.27 9.56 0.37
N ILE A 541 19.47 9.14 0.74
CA ILE A 541 19.91 9.01 2.13
C ILE A 541 20.38 10.39 2.60
N LEU A 542 19.70 10.97 3.57
CA LEU A 542 19.94 12.35 4.04
C LEU A 542 21.04 12.44 5.11
N ARG A 543 21.19 11.38 5.92
CA ARG A 543 22.12 11.34 7.05
C ARG A 543 22.86 10.01 7.10
N ALA A 544 24.04 10.00 7.71
CA ALA A 544 24.76 8.77 8.00
C ALA A 544 23.87 7.78 8.81
N PRO A 545 24.03 6.46 8.63
CA PRO A 545 23.24 5.47 9.36
C PRO A 545 23.28 5.72 10.87
N VAL A 546 22.11 5.86 11.47
CA VAL A 546 21.95 6.01 12.93
C VAL A 546 22.08 4.66 13.62
N ARG A 547 21.61 3.59 12.95
CA ARG A 547 21.80 2.20 13.36
C ARG A 547 22.28 1.35 12.18
N SER A 548 23.10 0.35 12.50
CA SER A 548 23.67 -0.61 11.54
C SER A 548 23.76 -1.98 12.18
N ARG A 549 23.37 -3.02 11.44
CA ARG A 549 23.49 -4.42 11.84
C ARG A 549 24.08 -5.24 10.69
N GLU A 550 25.11 -6.02 10.97
CA GLU A 550 25.77 -6.92 10.02
C GLU A 550 25.24 -8.34 10.22
N PHE A 551 24.95 -9.02 9.12
CA PHE A 551 24.70 -10.45 9.05
C PHE A 551 25.72 -11.08 8.10
N GLU A 552 25.90 -12.40 8.16
CA GLU A 552 26.86 -13.07 7.28
C GLU A 552 26.45 -12.96 5.79
N GLY A 553 25.14 -12.96 5.49
CA GLY A 553 24.62 -12.91 4.11
C GLY A 553 24.09 -11.56 3.63
N TYR A 554 23.99 -10.54 4.50
CA TYR A 554 23.45 -9.21 4.16
C TYR A 554 23.78 -8.19 5.26
N ALA A 555 23.52 -6.91 5.00
CA ALA A 555 23.62 -5.87 6.04
C ALA A 555 22.35 -5.01 6.06
N VAL A 556 22.05 -4.43 7.22
CA VAL A 556 20.87 -3.56 7.40
C VAL A 556 21.31 -2.26 8.03
N ARG A 557 20.76 -1.17 7.52
CA ARG A 557 21.01 0.19 7.99
C ARG A 557 19.68 0.90 8.23
N GLU A 558 19.71 1.92 9.07
CA GLU A 558 18.59 2.82 9.31
C GLU A 558 19.05 4.27 9.29
N SER A 559 18.30 5.14 8.61
CA SER A 559 18.54 6.58 8.61
C SER A 559 17.33 7.37 8.11
N SER A 560 17.46 8.70 8.13
CA SER A 560 16.56 9.61 7.44
C SER A 560 16.71 9.49 5.92
N LEU A 561 15.59 9.32 5.23
CA LEU A 561 15.47 9.22 3.79
C LEU A 561 14.60 10.35 3.25
N LYS A 562 14.87 10.77 2.02
CA LYS A 562 13.94 11.57 1.21
C LYS A 562 13.39 10.69 0.11
N VAL A 563 12.08 10.48 0.13
CA VAL A 563 11.38 9.69 -0.88
C VAL A 563 10.79 10.65 -1.90
N THR A 564 11.06 10.40 -3.18
CA THR A 564 10.49 11.16 -4.29
C THR A 564 9.62 10.23 -5.14
N GLU A 565 8.36 10.61 -5.37
CA GLU A 565 7.42 9.89 -6.20
C GLU A 565 6.94 10.77 -7.35
N ARG A 566 7.04 10.27 -8.58
CA ARG A 566 6.59 10.92 -9.80
C ARG A 566 5.46 10.11 -10.41
N ILE A 567 4.29 10.72 -10.56
CA ILE A 567 3.16 10.09 -11.27
C ILE A 567 3.32 10.44 -12.75
N THR A 568 3.77 9.47 -13.54
CA THR A 568 4.22 9.68 -14.93
C THR A 568 3.12 9.38 -15.94
N ALA A 569 2.17 8.50 -15.62
CA ALA A 569 1.10 8.08 -16.52
C ALA A 569 -0.09 7.47 -15.77
N TYR A 570 -1.13 7.07 -16.48
CA TYR A 570 -2.18 6.19 -15.99
C TYR A 570 -2.65 5.19 -17.04
N GLU A 571 -3.02 3.99 -16.59
CA GLU A 571 -3.66 2.97 -17.40
C GLU A 571 -5.18 3.17 -17.43
N LYS A 572 -5.80 3.02 -18.60
CA LYS A 572 -7.25 2.78 -18.74
C LYS A 572 -7.47 1.28 -18.85
N ARG A 573 -8.23 0.70 -17.92
CA ARG A 573 -8.50 -0.74 -17.88
C ARG A 573 -9.98 -1.02 -17.94
N LYS A 574 -10.38 -1.97 -18.77
CA LYS A 574 -11.79 -2.34 -18.95
C LYS A 574 -12.37 -2.86 -17.64
N THR A 575 -13.56 -2.40 -17.28
CA THR A 575 -14.22 -2.81 -16.03
C THR A 575 -14.55 -4.31 -16.02
N SER A 576 -14.89 -4.86 -17.19
CA SER A 576 -15.03 -6.30 -17.42
C SER A 576 -13.71 -6.90 -17.92
N GLY A 577 -13.17 -7.92 -17.24
CA GLY A 577 -11.97 -8.64 -17.68
C GLY A 577 -10.63 -7.97 -17.36
N GLN A 578 -10.61 -6.70 -16.91
CA GLN A 578 -9.41 -5.95 -16.52
C GLN A 578 -8.31 -5.82 -17.60
N GLU A 579 -8.68 -6.01 -18.86
CA GLU A 579 -7.81 -5.80 -20.02
C GLU A 579 -7.34 -4.34 -20.10
N LEU A 580 -6.07 -4.14 -20.46
CA LEU A 580 -5.50 -2.82 -20.69
C LEU A 580 -6.05 -2.26 -22.01
N ILE A 581 -6.70 -1.10 -21.94
CA ILE A 581 -7.21 -0.37 -23.11
C ILE A 581 -6.13 0.55 -23.67
N GLY A 582 -5.37 1.21 -22.80
CA GLY A 582 -4.29 2.10 -23.18
C GLY A 582 -3.64 2.75 -21.98
N VAL A 583 -2.49 3.39 -22.22
CA VAL A 583 -1.74 4.18 -21.23
C VAL A 583 -1.75 5.64 -21.69
N VAL A 584 -1.92 6.57 -20.77
CA VAL A 584 -1.94 8.00 -21.05
C VAL A 584 -0.96 8.69 -20.11
N ASP A 585 -0.05 9.46 -20.68
CA ASP A 585 0.97 10.18 -19.92
C ASP A 585 0.37 11.32 -19.09
N LEU A 586 1.02 11.60 -17.96
CA LEU A 586 0.66 12.65 -17.03
C LEU A 586 1.87 13.51 -16.71
N GLU A 587 1.67 14.82 -16.78
CA GLU A 587 2.62 15.80 -16.27
C GLU A 587 2.10 16.30 -14.91
N LEU A 588 2.59 15.68 -13.83
CA LEU A 588 2.30 16.09 -12.46
C LEU A 588 3.61 16.42 -11.72
N PRO A 589 3.57 17.37 -10.76
CA PRO A 589 4.75 17.70 -9.99
C PRO A 589 5.22 16.50 -9.14
N PRO A 590 6.54 16.32 -8.96
CA PRO A 590 7.07 15.29 -8.08
C PRO A 590 6.61 15.53 -6.64
N LEU A 591 6.12 14.48 -5.99
CA LEU A 591 5.81 14.47 -4.58
C LEU A 591 7.06 14.02 -3.83
N HIS A 592 7.54 14.82 -2.88
CA HIS A 592 8.65 14.41 -2.03
C HIS A 592 8.32 14.60 -0.56
N PHE A 593 8.86 13.73 0.29
CA PHE A 593 8.78 13.87 1.73
C PHE A 593 10.00 13.23 2.39
N GLU A 594 10.39 13.79 3.54
CA GLU A 594 11.43 13.22 4.39
C GLU A 594 10.80 12.26 5.40
N THR A 595 11.44 11.12 5.62
CA THR A 595 10.94 10.05 6.49
C THR A 595 12.11 9.25 7.08
N VAL A 596 11.80 8.27 7.94
CA VAL A 596 12.78 7.29 8.42
C VAL A 596 12.61 6.01 7.63
N GLY A 597 13.73 5.41 7.21
CA GLY A 597 13.73 4.15 6.51
C GLY A 597 14.90 3.25 6.87
N VAL A 598 14.69 1.96 6.61
CA VAL A 598 15.72 0.93 6.65
C VAL A 598 16.05 0.50 5.24
N TRP A 599 17.29 0.10 5.00
CA TRP A 599 17.64 -0.57 3.76
C TRP A 599 18.49 -1.79 4.01
N ILE A 600 18.21 -2.81 3.21
CA ILE A 600 18.92 -4.09 3.22
C ILE A 600 19.95 -4.03 2.09
N GLU A 601 21.22 -4.04 2.43
CA GLU A 601 22.33 -4.17 1.49
C GLU A 601 22.50 -5.64 1.09
N ILE A 602 22.35 -5.93 -0.20
CA ILE A 602 22.49 -7.27 -0.77
C ILE A 602 23.91 -7.40 -1.35
N PRO A 603 24.68 -8.45 -0.99
CA PRO A 603 26.00 -8.67 -1.55
C PRO A 603 25.99 -8.87 -3.07
N GLU A 604 26.99 -8.31 -3.75
CA GLU A 604 27.12 -8.39 -5.22
C GLU A 604 27.27 -9.83 -5.72
N ASP A 605 27.84 -10.71 -4.90
CA ASP A 605 27.98 -12.12 -5.22
C ASP A 605 26.62 -12.81 -5.40
N ILE A 606 25.60 -12.41 -4.64
CA ILE A 606 24.23 -12.91 -4.82
C ILE A 606 23.70 -12.50 -6.20
N ARG A 607 23.91 -11.25 -6.62
CA ARG A 607 23.53 -10.79 -7.97
C ARG A 607 24.19 -11.64 -9.05
N LYS A 608 25.51 -11.84 -8.98
CA LYS A 608 26.26 -12.67 -9.94
C LYS A 608 25.72 -14.08 -10.01
N ILE A 609 25.44 -14.69 -8.85
CA ILE A 609 24.86 -16.04 -8.78
C ILE A 609 23.51 -16.06 -9.49
N ILE A 610 22.59 -15.16 -9.14
CA ILE A 610 21.24 -15.12 -9.73
C ILE A 610 21.28 -14.95 -11.25
N GLN A 611 22.09 -14.01 -11.73
CA GLN A 611 22.25 -13.73 -13.17
C GLN A 611 22.90 -14.90 -13.93
N SER A 612 23.86 -15.60 -13.32
CA SER A 612 24.51 -16.76 -13.94
C SER A 612 23.56 -17.93 -14.22
N TYR A 613 22.45 -18.00 -13.48
CA TYR A 613 21.38 -18.97 -13.71
C TYR A 613 20.28 -18.44 -14.65
N GLY A 614 20.44 -17.26 -15.24
CA GLY A 614 19.51 -16.67 -16.21
C GLY A 614 18.28 -15.98 -15.58
N PHE A 615 18.27 -15.77 -14.27
CA PHE A 615 17.14 -15.12 -13.58
C PHE A 615 17.26 -13.59 -13.56
N ASN A 616 16.12 -12.91 -13.48
CA ASN A 616 16.08 -11.45 -13.42
C ASN A 616 16.30 -10.96 -11.99
N PHE A 617 17.53 -10.56 -11.66
CA PHE A 617 17.88 -10.11 -10.31
C PHE A 617 17.05 -8.90 -9.84
N MET A 618 16.80 -7.90 -10.72
CA MET A 618 15.99 -6.74 -10.35
C MET A 618 14.55 -7.15 -10.04
N GLY A 619 13.96 -8.01 -10.89
CA GLY A 619 12.66 -8.61 -10.63
C GLY A 619 12.62 -9.42 -9.32
N GLY A 620 13.73 -10.04 -8.94
CA GLY A 620 13.88 -10.75 -7.67
C GLY A 620 13.87 -9.84 -6.44
N ILE A 621 14.66 -8.76 -6.44
CA ILE A 621 14.70 -7.81 -5.31
C ILE A 621 13.42 -6.95 -5.23
N HIS A 622 12.75 -6.70 -6.35
CA HIS A 622 11.45 -6.03 -6.39
C HIS A 622 10.34 -6.93 -5.85
N ALA A 623 10.37 -8.22 -6.19
CA ALA A 623 9.49 -9.21 -5.59
C ALA A 623 9.74 -9.39 -4.09
N LEU A 624 11.00 -9.32 -3.64
CA LEU A 624 11.37 -9.30 -2.22
C LEU A 624 10.76 -8.09 -1.50
N GLU A 625 10.92 -6.89 -2.04
CA GLU A 625 10.32 -5.66 -1.51
C GLU A 625 8.81 -5.81 -1.30
N HIS A 626 8.10 -6.25 -2.33
CA HIS A 626 6.65 -6.47 -2.28
C HIS A 626 6.25 -7.49 -1.21
N ALA A 627 6.93 -8.64 -1.19
CA ALA A 627 6.61 -9.73 -0.28
C ALA A 627 6.90 -9.32 1.17
N ALA A 628 8.04 -8.68 1.44
CA ALA A 628 8.41 -8.21 2.77
C ALA A 628 7.42 -7.17 3.31
N ILE A 629 7.06 -6.16 2.52
CA ILE A 629 6.07 -5.16 2.93
C ILE A 629 4.69 -5.78 3.14
N SER A 630 4.32 -6.78 2.34
CA SER A 630 3.03 -7.47 2.50
C SER A 630 2.95 -8.29 3.80
N MET A 631 4.11 -8.74 4.31
CA MET A 631 4.23 -9.53 5.54
C MET A 631 4.49 -8.67 6.78
N PHE A 632 4.96 -7.44 6.61
CA PHE A 632 5.24 -6.52 7.71
C PHE A 632 4.07 -6.31 8.71
N PRO A 633 2.78 -6.26 8.28
CA PRO A 633 1.65 -6.19 9.21
C PRO A 633 1.53 -7.35 10.20
N LEU A 634 2.32 -8.43 10.08
CA LEU A 634 2.39 -9.50 11.08
C LEU A 634 3.16 -9.11 12.36
N PHE A 635 3.88 -7.99 12.33
CA PHE A 635 4.80 -7.57 13.38
C PHE A 635 4.42 -6.23 14.00
N ALA A 636 3.74 -5.39 13.24
CA ALA A 636 3.30 -4.07 13.66
C ALA A 636 1.84 -3.85 13.22
N LEU A 637 1.07 -3.16 14.07
CA LEU A 637 -0.27 -2.71 13.77
C LEU A 637 -0.26 -1.54 12.77
N CYS A 638 0.10 -1.79 11.53
CA CYS A 638 0.10 -0.79 10.47
C CYS A 638 -0.92 -1.15 9.38
N ASP A 639 -1.48 -0.13 8.74
CA ASP A 639 -2.13 -0.31 7.46
C ASP A 639 -1.06 -0.41 6.37
N ARG A 640 -1.42 -0.99 5.22
CA ARG A 640 -0.50 -1.06 4.08
C ARG A 640 -0.02 0.31 3.63
N ASP A 641 -0.78 1.38 3.86
CA ASP A 641 -0.44 2.77 3.49
C ASP A 641 0.63 3.39 4.40
N ASP A 642 0.87 2.82 5.58
CA ASP A 642 1.84 3.35 6.53
C ASP A 642 3.28 2.93 6.24
N ILE A 643 3.48 2.00 5.28
CA ILE A 643 4.79 1.47 4.90
C ILE A 643 4.97 1.56 3.38
N GLY A 644 6.15 2.02 2.97
CA GLY A 644 6.57 2.08 1.58
C GLY A 644 7.80 1.23 1.33
N GLY A 645 8.03 0.94 0.06
CA GLY A 645 9.16 0.18 -0.42
C GLY A 645 9.71 0.74 -1.72
N ILE A 646 11.02 0.56 -1.88
CA ILE A 646 11.77 0.82 -3.11
C ILE A 646 12.89 -0.23 -3.22
N SER A 647 12.93 -1.00 -4.30
CA SER A 647 14.07 -1.84 -4.65
C SER A 647 14.91 -1.17 -5.73
N ILE A 648 16.23 -1.04 -5.49
CA ILE A 648 17.16 -0.43 -6.45
C ILE A 648 18.34 -1.39 -6.66
N PRO A 649 18.60 -1.85 -7.89
CA PRO A 649 19.74 -2.70 -8.18
C PRO A 649 21.05 -1.94 -7.94
N ASP A 650 21.21 -0.71 -8.40
CA ASP A 650 22.46 0.03 -8.19
C ASP A 650 22.16 1.39 -7.56
N HIS A 651 22.11 1.45 -6.22
CA HIS A 651 21.77 2.69 -5.52
C HIS A 651 22.99 3.64 -5.49
N PRO A 652 22.87 4.90 -5.96
CA PRO A 652 24.01 5.79 -6.13
C PRO A 652 24.86 6.01 -4.87
N GLN A 653 24.22 6.12 -3.70
CA GLN A 653 24.92 6.36 -2.42
C GLN A 653 25.35 5.08 -1.69
N VAL A 654 24.71 3.93 -1.95
CA VAL A 654 25.03 2.66 -1.27
C VAL A 654 26.07 1.87 -2.08
N CYS A 655 26.12 2.10 -3.40
CA CYS A 655 26.99 1.43 -4.35
C CYS A 655 26.84 -0.10 -4.35
N LYS A 656 25.67 -0.60 -3.92
CA LYS A 656 25.28 -2.02 -3.89
C LYS A 656 23.78 -2.12 -4.19
N PRO A 657 23.28 -3.32 -4.52
CA PRO A 657 21.85 -3.57 -4.52
C PRO A 657 21.24 -3.42 -3.14
N ALA A 658 20.11 -2.71 -3.11
CA ALA A 658 19.43 -2.37 -1.89
C ALA A 658 17.91 -2.46 -2.02
N VAL A 659 17.27 -2.97 -0.97
CA VAL A 659 15.82 -2.90 -0.79
C VAL A 659 15.54 -2.00 0.39
N PHE A 660 14.84 -0.89 0.14
CA PHE A 660 14.43 0.09 1.12
C PHE A 660 13.01 -0.22 1.60
N ILE A 661 12.81 -0.11 2.91
CA ILE A 661 11.51 -0.14 3.58
C ILE A 661 11.45 1.11 4.44
N TYR A 662 10.40 1.92 4.29
CA TYR A 662 10.30 3.21 4.97
C TYR A 662 8.90 3.53 5.46
N ASP A 663 8.82 4.45 6.42
CA ASP A 663 7.56 4.94 6.92
C ASP A 663 6.86 5.79 5.85
N GLY A 664 5.62 5.45 5.53
CA GLY A 664 4.80 6.10 4.50
C GLY A 664 4.32 7.51 4.86
N HIS A 665 4.79 8.07 5.98
CA HIS A 665 4.39 9.37 6.50
C HIS A 665 5.59 10.29 6.70
N PRO A 666 5.45 11.61 6.44
CA PRO A 666 6.51 12.59 6.72
C PRO A 666 6.98 12.55 8.19
N GLY A 667 8.30 12.60 8.38
CA GLY A 667 8.96 12.54 9.68
C GLY A 667 9.11 11.13 10.27
N GLY A 668 8.44 10.11 9.71
CA GLY A 668 8.43 8.75 10.25
C GLY A 668 7.46 8.56 11.42
N VAL A 669 6.94 7.35 11.59
CA VAL A 669 6.01 6.97 12.66
C VAL A 669 6.56 5.86 13.56
N GLY A 670 7.79 5.42 13.29
CA GLY A 670 8.51 4.40 14.03
C GLY A 670 8.35 2.98 13.48
N LEU A 671 7.72 2.78 12.31
CA LEU A 671 7.60 1.43 11.73
C LEU A 671 8.94 0.96 11.19
N SER A 672 9.75 1.85 10.61
CA SER A 672 11.14 1.57 10.21
C SER A 672 12.00 1.12 11.39
N HIS A 673 11.83 1.73 12.57
CA HIS A 673 12.52 1.29 13.78
C HIS A 673 12.22 -0.17 14.11
N ARG A 674 10.94 -0.53 14.07
CA ARG A 674 10.50 -1.91 14.25
C ARG A 674 11.02 -2.82 13.15
N ALA A 675 10.97 -2.39 11.88
CA ALA A 675 11.46 -3.15 10.73
C ALA A 675 12.94 -3.54 10.89
N PHE A 676 13.77 -2.64 11.40
CA PHE A 676 15.16 -2.93 11.70
C PHE A 676 15.31 -4.01 12.79
N ASP A 677 14.51 -3.92 13.86
CA ASP A 677 14.61 -4.83 15.00
C ASP A 677 14.22 -6.27 14.64
N ILE A 678 13.20 -6.42 13.79
CA ILE A 678 12.62 -7.71 13.36
C ILE A 678 13.07 -8.17 11.98
N ILE A 679 14.08 -7.55 11.38
CA ILE A 679 14.41 -7.72 9.95
C ILE A 679 14.65 -9.18 9.54
N ASP A 680 15.31 -9.96 10.40
CA ASP A 680 15.64 -11.36 10.14
C ASP A 680 14.37 -12.24 10.11
N GLU A 681 13.51 -12.10 11.12
CA GLU A 681 12.23 -12.81 11.20
C GLU A 681 11.29 -12.39 10.04
N LEU A 682 11.30 -11.10 9.66
CA LEU A 682 10.54 -10.60 8.51
C LEU A 682 10.98 -11.30 7.22
N LEU A 683 12.28 -11.40 6.98
CA LEU A 683 12.83 -12.05 5.77
C LEU A 683 12.55 -13.57 5.76
N GLU A 684 12.63 -14.25 6.91
CA GLU A 684 12.26 -15.67 7.02
C GLU A 684 10.78 -15.95 6.70
N LYS A 685 9.88 -15.12 7.25
CA LYS A 685 8.43 -15.22 6.95
C LYS A 685 8.14 -14.86 5.50
N THR A 686 8.88 -13.91 4.95
CA THR A 686 8.82 -13.55 3.52
C THR A 686 9.23 -14.72 2.64
N LEU A 687 10.34 -15.39 2.94
CA LEU A 687 10.78 -16.58 2.23
C LEU A 687 9.71 -17.68 2.28
N THR A 688 9.16 -17.95 3.47
CA THR A 688 8.11 -18.96 3.66
C THR A 688 6.87 -18.67 2.81
N LEU A 689 6.43 -17.41 2.75
CA LEU A 689 5.29 -16.99 1.91
C LEU A 689 5.53 -17.29 0.42
N VAL A 690 6.68 -16.84 -0.10
CA VAL A 690 6.98 -16.89 -1.53
C VAL A 690 7.28 -18.33 -1.96
N GLU A 691 8.07 -19.08 -1.18
CA GLU A 691 8.47 -20.46 -1.48
C GLU A 691 7.28 -21.42 -1.48
N THR A 692 6.37 -21.30 -0.51
CA THR A 692 5.20 -22.19 -0.41
C THR A 692 4.07 -21.84 -1.39
N CYS A 693 4.22 -20.75 -2.17
CA CYS A 693 3.20 -20.34 -3.12
C CYS A 693 3.18 -21.25 -4.36
N PRO A 694 2.02 -21.81 -4.78
CA PRO A 694 1.97 -22.74 -5.91
C PRO A 694 2.04 -22.03 -7.27
N CYS A 695 1.99 -20.69 -7.32
CA CYS A 695 2.11 -19.96 -8.58
C CYS A 695 3.54 -20.09 -9.14
N GLU A 696 3.68 -20.15 -10.46
CA GLU A 696 4.99 -20.23 -11.12
C GLU A 696 5.63 -18.83 -11.21
N GLU A 697 4.94 -17.89 -11.86
CA GLU A 697 5.47 -16.55 -12.19
C GLU A 697 5.36 -15.53 -11.03
N GLY A 698 4.36 -15.71 -10.16
CA GLY A 698 4.00 -14.72 -9.15
C GLY A 698 2.50 -14.40 -9.14
N CYS A 699 1.95 -14.02 -7.99
CA CYS A 699 0.54 -13.66 -7.86
C CYS A 699 0.30 -12.65 -6.71
N PRO A 700 -0.92 -12.10 -6.56
CA PRO A 700 -1.32 -11.25 -5.42
C PRO A 700 -1.14 -11.90 -4.04
N SER A 701 -1.00 -13.23 -4.00
CA SER A 701 -0.78 -13.99 -2.77
C SER A 701 0.70 -14.16 -2.39
N CYS A 702 1.64 -13.64 -3.19
CA CYS A 702 3.06 -13.69 -2.84
C CYS A 702 3.81 -12.40 -3.18
N ILE A 703 3.99 -12.08 -4.46
CA ILE A 703 4.93 -11.04 -4.90
C ILE A 703 4.28 -9.87 -5.66
N HIS A 704 2.96 -9.88 -5.91
CA HIS A 704 2.30 -8.71 -6.50
C HIS A 704 1.85 -7.73 -5.41
N SER A 705 2.13 -6.45 -5.65
CA SER A 705 1.63 -5.35 -4.86
C SER A 705 0.56 -4.57 -5.65
N PRO A 706 -0.62 -4.29 -5.06
CA PRO A 706 -1.61 -3.41 -5.70
C PRO A 706 -1.14 -1.96 -5.78
N LYS A 707 -0.03 -1.60 -5.10
CA LYS A 707 0.57 -0.27 -5.05
C LYS A 707 1.82 -0.10 -5.91
N CYS A 708 2.21 -1.17 -6.62
CA CYS A 708 3.37 -1.10 -7.50
C CYS A 708 3.09 -0.08 -8.62
N GLY A 709 3.78 1.05 -8.56
CA GLY A 709 3.68 2.11 -9.57
C GLY A 709 4.18 1.68 -10.94
N SER A 710 5.06 0.67 -10.98
CA SER A 710 5.58 0.02 -12.20
C SER A 710 4.66 -1.09 -12.74
N GLY A 711 3.42 -1.21 -12.22
CA GLY A 711 2.44 -2.18 -12.72
C GLY A 711 2.80 -3.65 -12.45
N ASN A 712 3.58 -3.92 -11.39
CA ASN A 712 4.14 -5.24 -11.04
C ASN A 712 5.08 -5.81 -12.11
N LYS A 713 5.88 -4.94 -12.74
CA LYS A 713 6.89 -5.35 -13.72
C LYS A 713 8.21 -4.59 -13.55
N PRO A 714 9.37 -5.28 -13.69
CA PRO A 714 9.52 -6.73 -13.74
C PRO A 714 9.37 -7.36 -12.35
N LEU A 715 8.98 -8.63 -12.30
CA LEU A 715 8.98 -9.46 -11.09
C LEU A 715 9.50 -10.85 -11.46
N ASP A 716 10.31 -11.46 -10.58
CA ASP A 716 10.82 -12.82 -10.75
C ASP A 716 10.76 -13.56 -9.42
N LYS A 717 9.79 -14.49 -9.31
CA LYS A 717 9.57 -15.26 -8.10
C LYS A 717 10.77 -16.15 -7.75
N THR A 718 11.37 -16.78 -8.75
CA THR A 718 12.48 -17.73 -8.53
C THR A 718 13.73 -17.00 -8.10
N ALA A 719 14.02 -15.84 -8.73
CA ALA A 719 15.06 -14.94 -8.28
C ALA A 719 14.84 -14.50 -6.83
N CYS A 720 13.62 -14.10 -6.46
CA CYS A 720 13.28 -13.69 -5.09
C CYS A 720 13.57 -14.79 -4.06
N VAL A 721 13.07 -16.01 -4.29
CA VAL A 721 13.30 -17.16 -3.38
C VAL A 721 14.79 -17.42 -3.22
N ARG A 722 15.55 -17.47 -4.32
CA ARG A 722 16.99 -17.73 -4.27
C ARG A 722 17.76 -16.61 -3.57
N THR A 723 17.43 -15.34 -3.85
CA THR A 723 18.02 -14.18 -3.17
C THR A 723 17.80 -14.27 -1.66
N LEU A 724 16.56 -14.51 -1.23
CA LEU A 724 16.23 -14.72 0.19
C LEU A 724 16.97 -15.90 0.81
N GLN A 725 17.02 -17.04 0.11
CA GLN A 725 17.76 -18.22 0.59
C GLN A 725 19.25 -17.91 0.74
N TYR A 726 19.88 -17.23 -0.21
CA TYR A 726 21.31 -16.89 -0.12
C TYR A 726 21.61 -15.85 0.96
N MET A 727 20.70 -14.89 1.21
CA MET A 727 20.83 -13.92 2.30
C MET A 727 20.70 -14.58 3.67
N LEU A 728 19.69 -15.45 3.86
CA LEU A 728 19.40 -16.10 5.14
C LEU A 728 20.26 -17.35 5.40
N ARG A 729 20.84 -17.93 4.34
CA ARG A 729 21.63 -19.17 4.36
C ARG A 729 22.92 -19.00 3.55
N PRO A 730 23.88 -18.21 4.06
CA PRO A 730 25.08 -17.80 3.33
C PRO A 730 26.00 -18.96 2.93
N GLU A 731 25.91 -20.11 3.61
CA GLU A 731 26.59 -21.34 3.21
C GLU A 731 26.17 -21.81 1.80
N LYS A 732 24.88 -21.68 1.45
CA LYS A 732 24.38 -22.02 0.12
C LYS A 732 24.91 -21.07 -0.95
N ALA A 733 25.09 -19.79 -0.60
CA ALA A 733 25.66 -18.80 -1.50
C ALA A 733 27.13 -19.13 -1.82
N ARG A 734 27.92 -19.47 -0.79
CA ARG A 734 29.32 -19.91 -0.92
C ARG A 734 29.46 -21.15 -1.80
N GLU A 735 28.60 -22.15 -1.60
CA GLU A 735 28.58 -23.35 -2.45
C GLU A 735 28.23 -23.04 -3.91
N ALA A 736 27.25 -22.16 -4.15
CA ALA A 736 26.85 -21.75 -5.49
C ALA A 736 27.98 -20.97 -6.19
N LEU A 737 28.66 -20.07 -5.47
CA LEU A 737 29.79 -19.31 -5.96
C LEU A 737 30.97 -20.23 -6.32
N ALA A 738 31.32 -21.18 -5.44
CA ALA A 738 32.39 -22.14 -5.70
C ALA A 738 32.10 -23.00 -6.95
N LYS A 739 30.83 -23.38 -7.18
CA LYS A 739 30.41 -24.09 -8.39
C LYS A 739 30.59 -23.21 -9.64
N LEU A 740 30.26 -21.92 -9.56
CA LEU A 740 30.47 -20.97 -10.67
C LEU A 740 31.94 -20.80 -11.00
N GLU A 741 32.79 -20.54 -10.00
CA GLU A 741 34.23 -20.42 -10.20
C GLU A 741 34.86 -21.71 -10.75
N SER A 742 34.34 -22.88 -10.38
CA SER A 742 34.80 -24.16 -10.92
C SER A 742 34.39 -24.36 -12.40
N ARG A 743 33.21 -23.87 -12.80
CA ARG A 743 32.73 -23.87 -14.20
C ARG A 743 33.57 -22.91 -15.04
N ASP A 744 33.87 -21.73 -14.54
CA ASP A 744 34.72 -20.76 -15.23
C ASP A 744 36.16 -21.27 -15.38
N LYS A 745 36.70 -21.96 -14.38
CA LYS A 745 38.01 -22.64 -14.47
C LYS A 745 38.02 -23.81 -15.46
N GLN A 746 36.93 -24.56 -15.58
CA GLN A 746 36.80 -25.63 -16.60
C GLN A 746 36.62 -25.08 -18.02
N SER A 747 35.85 -24.00 -18.18
CA SER A 747 35.70 -23.23 -19.42
C SER A 747 37.06 -22.68 -19.89
N ASN A 748 37.82 -22.03 -18.98
CA ASN A 748 39.15 -21.51 -19.29
C ASN A 748 40.19 -22.61 -19.56
N ARG A 749 40.11 -23.76 -18.88
CA ARG A 749 40.98 -24.91 -19.20
C ARG A 749 40.66 -25.55 -20.57
N GLN A 750 39.41 -25.50 -21.04
CA GLN A 750 39.06 -25.92 -22.38
C GLN A 750 39.52 -24.92 -23.46
N SER A 751 39.59 -23.62 -23.14
CA SER A 751 40.23 -22.64 -24.03
C SER A 751 41.76 -22.72 -24.05
N GLU A 752 42.40 -23.13 -22.95
CA GLU A 752 43.86 -23.31 -22.85
C GLU A 752 44.36 -24.67 -23.39
N ALA A 753 43.48 -25.68 -23.54
CA ALA A 753 43.83 -26.99 -24.10
C ALA A 753 43.92 -27.04 -25.64
N ARG A 754 43.75 -25.90 -26.33
CA ARG A 754 44.15 -25.71 -27.73
C ARG A 754 45.48 -24.95 -27.77
N SER A 755 46.60 -25.66 -27.58
CA SER A 755 47.92 -25.06 -27.78
C SER A 755 48.21 -24.86 -29.28
N PRO A 756 48.99 -23.84 -29.66
CA PRO A 756 49.66 -23.76 -30.95
C PRO A 756 50.93 -24.64 -30.94
N LEU A 757 51.24 -25.27 -32.06
CA LEU A 757 52.51 -25.97 -32.29
C LEU A 757 53.43 -25.10 -33.15
N SER A 758 54.66 -24.97 -32.65
CA SER A 758 55.92 -24.54 -33.29
C SER A 758 56.12 -23.06 -33.63
N ALA A 759 57.07 -22.46 -32.91
CA ALA A 759 57.97 -21.44 -33.43
C ALA A 759 59.42 -21.91 -33.19
N PRO A 760 60.38 -21.61 -34.07
CA PRO A 760 61.80 -21.67 -33.74
C PRO A 760 62.31 -20.31 -33.18
N THR A 761 63.01 -20.40 -32.05
CA THR A 761 64.22 -19.66 -31.59
C THR A 761 64.76 -18.56 -32.52
N GLU A 762 65.17 -17.35 -32.09
CA GLU A 762 66.13 -16.98 -31.02
C GLU A 762 66.25 -15.41 -30.90
N PRO A 763 67.15 -14.74 -30.13
CA PRO A 763 66.85 -14.17 -28.80
C PRO A 763 67.18 -12.66 -28.57
N GLY A 764 66.78 -12.14 -27.39
CA GLY A 764 67.34 -10.95 -26.71
C GLY A 764 66.40 -9.74 -26.69
N HIS A 765 66.18 -8.99 -25.62
CA HIS A 765 66.79 -8.88 -24.29
C HIS A 765 65.75 -8.23 -23.34
N ALA A 766 65.71 -8.73 -22.10
CA ALA A 766 65.54 -8.05 -20.79
C ALA A 766 65.45 -6.50 -20.79
N LEU A 767 64.76 -5.76 -19.91
CA LEU A 767 63.94 -5.99 -18.71
C LEU A 767 63.56 -4.58 -18.17
N GLN A 768 62.48 -4.51 -17.37
CA GLN A 768 62.19 -3.49 -16.32
C GLN A 768 61.73 -2.09 -16.77
N ALA A 769 60.86 -1.37 -16.04
CA ALA A 769 59.98 -1.65 -14.90
C ALA A 769 59.04 -0.44 -14.70
N LYS A 770 57.81 -0.71 -14.21
CA LYS A 770 56.96 0.07 -13.28
C LYS A 770 57.15 1.60 -13.19
N SER A 771 56.06 2.35 -13.38
CA SER A 771 55.26 2.94 -12.27
C SER A 771 54.16 3.88 -12.77
N SER A 772 52.99 3.81 -12.13
CA SER A 772 51.81 4.70 -12.16
C SER A 772 52.12 6.12 -11.61
N PRO A 773 51.16 7.06 -11.36
CA PRO A 773 49.79 7.28 -11.87
C PRO A 773 49.45 8.79 -12.19
N LYS A 774 48.26 9.03 -12.79
CA LYS A 774 47.36 10.23 -12.73
C LYS A 774 47.93 11.66 -12.92
N ILE A 775 47.25 12.46 -13.77
CA ILE A 775 46.58 13.75 -13.43
C ILE A 775 45.90 14.33 -14.70
N PHE A 776 44.72 14.92 -14.51
CA PHE A 776 43.87 15.67 -15.44
C PHE A 776 44.49 17.00 -15.90
N LEU A 777 44.20 17.45 -17.13
CA LEU A 777 43.69 18.83 -17.37
C LEU A 777 43.07 18.95 -18.78
N ASP A 778 41.89 19.58 -18.80
CA ASP A 778 41.16 20.06 -19.98
C ASP A 778 41.94 21.12 -20.78
N LEU A 779 41.66 21.20 -22.10
CA LEU A 779 41.11 22.41 -22.75
C LEU A 779 40.98 22.23 -24.28
N ALA A 780 39.73 22.26 -24.71
CA ALA A 780 39.17 22.92 -25.90
C ALA A 780 39.85 22.85 -27.30
N ASN A 781 38.97 22.58 -28.26
CA ASN A 781 38.80 23.23 -29.57
C ASN A 781 39.39 22.62 -30.86
N THR A 782 38.42 22.30 -31.72
CA THR A 782 38.28 22.69 -33.15
C THR A 782 38.85 21.81 -34.27
N ALA A 783 37.89 21.44 -35.14
CA ALA A 783 37.92 21.43 -36.60
C ALA A 783 38.28 20.12 -37.35
N GLU A 784 37.32 19.66 -38.15
CA GLU A 784 37.46 18.80 -39.36
C GLU A 784 38.27 19.53 -40.48
N PRO A 785 38.39 19.08 -41.77
CA PRO A 785 37.87 17.86 -42.47
C PRO A 785 38.81 17.20 -43.53
N GLY A 786 38.38 16.07 -44.13
CA GLY A 786 38.58 15.78 -45.58
C GLY A 786 39.30 14.48 -46.03
N SER A 787 38.54 13.58 -46.71
CA SER A 787 38.78 12.80 -47.96
C SER A 787 40.20 12.36 -48.39
N SER A 788 40.54 11.23 -49.04
CA SER A 788 39.83 10.14 -49.78
C SER A 788 40.87 9.14 -50.41
N GLU A 789 40.43 7.90 -50.73
CA GLU A 789 40.96 6.92 -51.76
C GLU A 789 42.32 6.19 -51.52
N ASN A 790 42.62 4.92 -51.91
CA ASN A 790 42.01 3.87 -52.75
C ASN A 790 42.60 2.43 -52.45
N ILE A 791 41.73 1.41 -52.46
CA ILE A 791 41.73 0.01 -53.03
C ILE A 791 43.09 -0.65 -53.45
N LEU A 792 43.47 -1.91 -53.12
CA LEU A 792 43.03 -3.23 -53.67
C LEU A 792 43.80 -4.42 -53.04
N THR A 793 43.14 -5.57 -52.77
CA THR A 793 43.64 -6.97 -52.93
C THR A 793 42.50 -8.01 -52.69
N GLY A 794 42.56 -9.18 -53.34
CA GLY A 794 41.81 -10.43 -53.03
C GLY A 794 42.79 -11.64 -53.03
N PRO A 795 42.39 -12.95 -52.93
CA PRO A 795 41.03 -13.54 -52.85
C PRO A 795 40.79 -14.66 -51.78
N CYS A 796 39.50 -14.90 -51.49
CA CYS A 796 38.75 -16.16 -51.18
C CYS A 796 38.94 -16.99 -49.87
N ALA A 797 37.90 -17.37 -49.09
CA ALA A 797 36.55 -16.84 -48.81
C ALA A 797 35.88 -17.71 -47.70
N SER A 798 35.66 -17.14 -46.51
CA SER A 798 34.81 -17.67 -45.42
C SER A 798 33.36 -17.20 -45.61
N ARG A 799 32.37 -18.07 -45.37
CA ARG A 799 30.93 -17.72 -45.43
C ARG A 799 30.50 -17.00 -44.15
N ASP A 800 30.66 -15.69 -44.15
CA ASP A 800 30.11 -14.76 -43.15
C ASP A 800 28.66 -14.38 -43.49
N VAL A 801 27.83 -14.30 -42.46
CA VAL A 801 26.45 -13.79 -42.54
C VAL A 801 26.51 -12.28 -42.86
N PRO A 802 25.74 -11.76 -43.82
CA PRO A 802 26.04 -10.50 -44.48
C PRO A 802 25.68 -9.30 -43.60
N SER A 803 26.64 -8.39 -43.38
CA SER A 803 26.31 -7.00 -43.02
C SER A 803 25.62 -6.36 -44.24
N ALA A 804 24.32 -6.12 -44.16
CA ALA A 804 23.61 -5.36 -45.18
C ALA A 804 24.12 -3.91 -45.19
N ARG A 805 25.08 -3.61 -46.07
CA ARG A 805 25.36 -2.25 -46.49
C ARG A 805 24.19 -1.79 -47.35
N VAL A 806 23.38 -0.89 -46.82
CA VAL A 806 22.39 -0.13 -47.62
C VAL A 806 23.17 0.70 -48.64
N ILE A 807 23.11 0.30 -49.92
CA ILE A 807 23.61 1.11 -51.02
C ILE A 807 22.50 2.10 -51.39
N VAL A 808 22.55 3.32 -50.85
CA VAL A 808 21.75 4.43 -51.37
C VAL A 808 22.43 4.96 -52.64
N ARG A 809 22.02 4.48 -53.81
CA ARG A 809 22.35 5.15 -55.08
C ARG A 809 21.57 6.48 -55.14
N ARG A 810 22.28 7.61 -55.17
CA ARG A 810 21.69 8.94 -55.40
C ARG A 810 21.19 9.08 -56.85
N LYS A 811 19.90 9.39 -56.98
CA LYS A 811 19.14 9.98 -58.10
C LYS A 811 19.50 9.55 -59.53
N SER A 812 18.63 8.74 -60.12
CA SER A 812 18.25 8.85 -61.53
C SER A 812 16.72 8.98 -61.64
N ARG A 813 16.28 9.78 -62.60
CA ARG A 813 14.89 10.11 -62.95
C ARG A 813 14.03 8.87 -63.27
N PRO A 814 12.69 8.98 -63.23
CA PRO A 814 11.77 7.87 -63.47
C PRO A 814 11.78 7.51 -64.95
N ASP A 815 12.04 6.23 -65.26
CA ASP A 815 11.63 5.49 -66.46
C ASP A 815 12.56 4.29 -66.62
N GLN A 816 12.29 3.21 -65.88
CA GLN A 816 12.54 1.82 -66.28
C GLN A 816 12.01 0.86 -65.19
N PRO A 817 11.21 -0.17 -65.55
CA PRO A 817 10.76 -1.17 -64.59
C PRO A 817 11.96 -1.93 -64.01
N LYS A 818 11.97 -2.15 -62.69
CA LYS A 818 12.97 -3.01 -62.03
C LYS A 818 12.94 -4.40 -62.68
N GLU A 819 14.04 -4.82 -63.31
CA GLU A 819 14.18 -6.20 -63.79
C GLU A 819 14.20 -7.16 -62.59
N ILE A 820 13.10 -7.87 -62.40
CA ILE A 820 12.99 -8.92 -61.38
C ILE A 820 13.60 -10.20 -61.99
N PRO A 821 14.60 -10.83 -61.35
CA PRO A 821 15.07 -12.13 -61.80
C PRO A 821 13.94 -13.16 -61.66
N MET A 822 13.33 -13.56 -62.78
CA MET A 822 12.15 -14.43 -62.87
C MET A 822 12.39 -15.92 -62.49
N ASN A 823 13.41 -16.22 -61.68
CA ASN A 823 13.63 -17.57 -61.13
C ASN A 823 13.80 -17.49 -59.61
N SER A 824 12.69 -17.43 -58.89
CA SER A 824 12.66 -17.62 -57.43
C SER A 824 11.94 -18.92 -57.07
N ALA A 825 12.53 -20.06 -57.46
CA ALA A 825 12.08 -21.40 -57.10
C ALA A 825 12.36 -21.72 -55.61
N GLY A 826 12.02 -20.83 -54.68
CA GLY A 826 12.33 -20.98 -53.26
C GLY A 826 11.52 -20.08 -52.34
N ALA A 827 11.81 -20.16 -51.04
CA ALA A 827 11.12 -19.37 -50.03
C ALA A 827 11.55 -17.89 -50.07
N VAL A 828 10.56 -17.00 -49.96
CA VAL A 828 10.75 -15.54 -49.89
C VAL A 828 10.33 -15.07 -48.51
N VAL A 829 11.25 -14.43 -47.78
CA VAL A 829 10.94 -13.73 -46.53
C VAL A 829 10.43 -12.34 -46.87
N PHE A 830 9.30 -11.92 -46.30
CA PHE A 830 8.61 -10.68 -46.64
C PHE A 830 8.19 -9.92 -45.38
N ASP A 831 8.42 -8.61 -45.40
CA ASP A 831 7.93 -7.65 -44.42
C ASP A 831 7.67 -6.30 -45.10
N LEU A 832 6.75 -5.49 -44.54
CA LEU A 832 6.52 -4.14 -45.02
C LEU A 832 6.31 -3.16 -43.88
N GLU A 833 6.58 -1.89 -44.16
CA GLU A 833 6.25 -0.77 -43.28
C GLU A 833 5.22 0.14 -43.96
N THR A 834 4.51 0.93 -43.14
CA THR A 834 3.35 1.71 -43.59
C THR A 834 3.57 3.22 -43.54
N GLN A 835 2.86 3.98 -44.37
CA GLN A 835 2.91 5.45 -44.38
C GLN A 835 2.10 6.10 -43.25
N LYS A 836 1.06 5.42 -42.76
CA LYS A 836 0.12 5.95 -41.74
C LYS A 836 -0.09 4.94 -40.63
N LEU A 837 -0.26 5.43 -39.41
CA LEU A 837 -0.58 4.61 -38.24
C LEU A 837 -2.07 4.24 -38.19
N ALA A 838 -2.40 3.22 -37.41
CA ALA A 838 -3.78 2.73 -37.26
C ALA A 838 -4.75 3.84 -36.83
N ASP A 839 -4.34 4.73 -35.93
CA ASP A 839 -5.20 5.83 -35.43
C ASP A 839 -5.50 6.87 -36.52
N GLU A 840 -4.58 7.06 -37.48
CA GLU A 840 -4.72 8.01 -38.59
C GLU A 840 -5.72 7.53 -39.65
N VAL A 841 -6.01 6.22 -39.68
CA VAL A 841 -6.96 5.60 -40.62
C VAL A 841 -8.30 5.20 -39.98
N GLY A 842 -8.51 5.58 -38.72
CA GLY A 842 -9.73 5.24 -37.97
C GLY A 842 -9.72 3.84 -37.36
N GLY A 843 -8.54 3.36 -36.96
CA GLY A 843 -8.31 2.12 -36.22
C GLY A 843 -7.99 0.90 -37.10
N TRP A 844 -7.63 -0.19 -36.44
CA TRP A 844 -7.18 -1.48 -37.02
C TRP A 844 -8.19 -2.20 -37.94
N ARG A 845 -9.39 -1.66 -38.15
CA ARG A 845 -10.35 -2.17 -39.16
C ARG A 845 -10.09 -1.60 -40.56
N ASN A 846 -9.19 -0.62 -40.69
CA ASN A 846 -8.90 0.12 -41.92
C ASN A 846 -7.44 -0.08 -42.39
N ILE A 847 -6.85 -1.27 -42.18
CA ILE A 847 -5.42 -1.54 -42.44
C ILE A 847 -5.02 -1.21 -43.89
N SER A 848 -5.86 -1.52 -44.89
CA SER A 848 -5.60 -1.17 -46.29
C SER A 848 -5.40 0.33 -46.53
N LYS A 849 -5.96 1.21 -45.68
CA LYS A 849 -5.79 2.66 -45.80
C LYS A 849 -4.45 3.16 -45.26
N MET A 850 -3.64 2.29 -44.63
CA MET A 850 -2.35 2.66 -44.04
C MET A 850 -1.26 2.95 -45.08
N ARG A 851 -1.43 2.43 -46.31
CA ARG A 851 -0.53 2.59 -47.48
C ARG A 851 0.89 2.07 -47.25
N LEU A 852 1.53 1.58 -48.31
CA LEU A 852 2.88 1.03 -48.27
C LEU A 852 3.94 2.16 -48.25
N SER A 853 4.86 2.18 -47.29
CA SER A 853 6.04 3.05 -47.35
C SER A 853 7.20 2.35 -48.05
N ILE A 854 7.64 1.22 -47.50
CA ILE A 854 8.64 0.33 -48.08
C ILE A 854 8.27 -1.13 -47.80
N ALA A 855 8.50 -2.00 -48.76
CA ALA A 855 8.43 -3.44 -48.59
C ALA A 855 9.83 -4.02 -48.83
N VAL A 856 10.20 -5.00 -48.03
CA VAL A 856 11.48 -5.69 -48.15
C VAL A 856 11.22 -7.18 -48.32
N THR A 857 11.85 -7.76 -49.34
CA THR A 857 11.88 -9.21 -49.51
C THR A 857 13.31 -9.72 -49.43
N TYR A 858 13.50 -10.92 -48.89
CA TYR A 858 14.76 -11.64 -48.92
C TYR A 858 14.57 -13.05 -49.48
N SER A 859 15.44 -13.47 -50.40
CA SER A 859 15.57 -14.86 -50.83
C SER A 859 17.04 -15.22 -50.98
N GLU A 860 17.38 -16.51 -50.90
CA GLU A 860 18.76 -16.97 -51.13
C GLU A 860 19.25 -16.63 -52.56
N ALA A 861 18.35 -16.63 -53.54
CA ALA A 861 18.67 -16.39 -54.95
C ALA A 861 18.86 -14.90 -55.29
N SER A 862 18.10 -14.01 -54.65
CA SER A 862 18.03 -12.59 -55.03
C SER A 862 18.55 -11.64 -53.95
N GLY A 863 18.87 -12.13 -52.76
CA GLY A 863 19.25 -11.29 -51.62
C GLY A 863 18.11 -10.37 -51.17
N PHE A 864 18.46 -9.24 -50.56
CA PHE A 864 17.48 -8.23 -50.15
C PHE A 864 17.05 -7.37 -51.35
N LEU A 865 15.75 -7.30 -51.59
CA LEU A 865 15.12 -6.40 -52.55
C LEU A 865 14.16 -5.47 -51.82
N THR A 866 14.13 -4.21 -52.22
CA THR A 866 13.27 -3.16 -51.64
C THR A 866 12.29 -2.63 -52.68
N PHE A 867 11.03 -2.47 -52.29
CA PHE A 867 9.93 -2.01 -53.14
C PHE A 867 9.29 -0.79 -52.49
N THR A 868 9.01 0.25 -53.27
CA THR A 868 8.21 1.39 -52.82
C THR A 868 6.77 1.24 -53.30
N GLU A 869 5.91 2.20 -52.96
CA GLU A 869 4.52 2.24 -53.42
C GLU A 869 4.38 2.17 -54.95
N ASP A 870 5.36 2.69 -55.71
CA ASP A 870 5.35 2.66 -57.18
C ASP A 870 5.73 1.28 -57.76
N ASP A 871 6.35 0.41 -56.96
CA ASP A 871 6.84 -0.92 -57.38
C ASP A 871 5.93 -2.07 -56.92
N VAL A 872 4.69 -1.79 -56.47
CA VAL A 872 3.84 -2.83 -55.83
C VAL A 872 3.47 -3.96 -56.78
N GLU A 873 3.27 -3.68 -58.07
CA GLU A 873 2.96 -4.72 -59.06
C GLU A 873 4.11 -5.74 -59.17
N ALA A 874 5.34 -5.24 -59.22
CA ALA A 874 6.56 -6.05 -59.21
C ALA A 874 6.69 -6.88 -57.91
N LEU A 875 6.38 -6.29 -56.75
CA LEU A 875 6.36 -7.01 -55.47
C LEU A 875 5.34 -8.16 -55.49
N VAL A 876 4.11 -7.90 -55.97
CA VAL A 876 3.04 -8.90 -56.01
C VAL A 876 3.41 -10.06 -56.94
N ASP A 877 4.01 -9.79 -58.10
CA ASP A 877 4.48 -10.83 -59.01
C ASP A 877 5.59 -11.68 -58.39
N LEU A 878 6.53 -11.07 -57.66
CA LEU A 878 7.56 -11.80 -56.93
C LEU A 878 6.93 -12.73 -55.87
N LEU A 879 6.00 -12.23 -55.05
CA LEU A 879 5.31 -13.02 -54.03
C LEU A 879 4.48 -14.18 -54.64
N LYS A 880 3.87 -13.96 -55.81
CA LYS A 880 3.14 -15.01 -56.55
C LYS A 880 4.06 -16.09 -57.12
N SER A 881 5.29 -15.72 -57.47
CA SER A 881 6.27 -16.68 -58.01
C SER A 881 6.97 -17.52 -56.94
N ALA A 882 6.88 -17.12 -55.66
CA ALA A 882 7.53 -17.80 -54.54
C ALA A 882 6.86 -19.15 -54.23
N GLU A 883 7.67 -20.18 -53.93
CA GLU A 883 7.16 -21.46 -53.46
C GLU A 883 6.57 -21.37 -52.04
N LEU A 884 7.07 -20.42 -51.23
CA LEU A 884 6.61 -20.14 -49.88
C LEU A 884 6.92 -18.70 -49.49
N VAL A 885 5.93 -17.94 -49.01
CA VAL A 885 6.13 -16.61 -48.44
C VAL A 885 6.17 -16.67 -46.92
N VAL A 886 7.29 -16.28 -46.31
CA VAL A 886 7.52 -16.30 -44.86
C VAL A 886 7.48 -14.88 -44.31
N GLY A 887 6.68 -14.62 -43.27
CA GLY A 887 6.61 -13.29 -42.67
C GLY A 887 6.02 -13.31 -41.27
N PHE A 888 5.99 -12.16 -40.60
CA PHE A 888 5.50 -12.04 -39.24
C PHE A 888 4.22 -11.20 -39.19
N ASN A 889 3.08 -11.83 -38.91
CA ASN A 889 1.75 -11.19 -38.95
C ASN A 889 1.26 -10.81 -40.37
N GLN A 890 1.87 -11.38 -41.42
CA GLN A 890 1.57 -11.07 -42.82
C GLN A 890 0.14 -11.35 -43.26
N MET A 891 -0.53 -12.35 -42.69
CA MET A 891 -1.89 -12.70 -43.10
C MET A 891 -2.94 -11.68 -42.62
N ARG A 892 -2.68 -11.03 -41.49
CA ARG A 892 -3.60 -10.06 -40.85
C ARG A 892 -3.15 -8.61 -41.00
N PHE A 893 -1.91 -8.36 -41.44
CA PHE A 893 -1.36 -7.03 -41.59
C PHE A 893 -0.76 -6.81 -42.98
N ASP A 894 0.37 -7.41 -43.32
CA ASP A 894 1.10 -7.07 -44.56
C ASP A 894 0.24 -7.27 -45.83
N TYR A 895 -0.43 -8.42 -45.96
CA TYR A 895 -1.35 -8.66 -47.08
C TYR A 895 -2.59 -7.76 -47.05
N GLU A 896 -3.07 -7.38 -45.86
CA GLU A 896 -4.19 -6.45 -45.71
C GLU A 896 -3.82 -5.04 -46.19
N VAL A 897 -2.58 -4.59 -45.94
CA VAL A 897 -2.05 -3.34 -46.49
C VAL A 897 -1.98 -3.42 -48.02
N LEU A 898 -1.48 -4.53 -48.57
CA LEU A 898 -1.35 -4.71 -50.02
C LEU A 898 -2.69 -4.81 -50.77
N THR A 899 -3.81 -5.14 -50.10
CA THR A 899 -5.13 -5.16 -50.75
C THR A 899 -5.58 -3.79 -51.28
N ALA A 900 -4.96 -2.70 -50.84
CA ALA A 900 -5.19 -1.37 -51.42
C ALA A 900 -4.65 -1.23 -52.84
N TYR A 901 -3.71 -2.09 -53.25
CA TYR A 901 -2.95 -1.97 -54.48
C TYR A 901 -3.19 -3.11 -55.46
N THR A 902 -3.68 -4.26 -54.99
CA THR A 902 -3.94 -5.43 -55.84
C THR A 902 -5.30 -6.06 -55.52
N ARG A 903 -5.91 -6.65 -56.56
CA ARG A 903 -7.12 -7.49 -56.43
C ARG A 903 -6.80 -8.98 -56.26
N GLU A 904 -5.51 -9.33 -56.30
CA GLU A 904 -5.05 -10.71 -56.12
C GLU A 904 -5.29 -11.20 -54.68
N ASN A 905 -5.67 -12.46 -54.54
CA ASN A 905 -5.89 -13.05 -53.22
C ASN A 905 -4.56 -13.55 -52.62
N LEU A 906 -3.77 -12.64 -52.06
CA LEU A 906 -2.46 -12.94 -51.48
C LEU A 906 -2.52 -13.96 -50.34
N ARG A 907 -3.66 -14.06 -49.63
CA ARG A 907 -3.87 -15.06 -48.57
C ARG A 907 -3.92 -16.50 -49.07
N ALA A 908 -4.17 -16.70 -50.37
CA ALA A 908 -4.18 -18.01 -50.99
C ALA A 908 -2.78 -18.48 -51.41
N LEU A 909 -1.76 -17.61 -51.33
CA LEU A 909 -0.38 -18.00 -51.60
C LEU A 909 0.10 -18.99 -50.53
N PRO A 910 0.96 -19.97 -50.90
CA PRO A 910 1.67 -20.77 -49.91
C PRO A 910 2.45 -19.85 -48.97
N ASN A 911 2.11 -19.85 -47.68
CA ASN A 911 2.70 -18.92 -46.73
C ASN A 911 2.91 -19.52 -45.33
N LEU A 912 3.93 -19.01 -44.65
CA LEU A 912 4.22 -19.26 -43.24
C LEU A 912 4.14 -17.93 -42.48
N ASP A 913 3.00 -17.68 -41.83
CA ASP A 913 2.88 -16.60 -40.86
C ASP A 913 3.45 -17.08 -39.51
N ILE A 914 4.63 -16.56 -39.15
CA ILE A 914 5.38 -16.94 -37.95
C ILE A 914 4.53 -16.67 -36.70
N LEU A 915 3.84 -15.53 -36.65
CA LEU A 915 3.03 -15.15 -35.50
C LEU A 915 1.87 -16.12 -35.29
N LYS A 916 1.15 -16.46 -36.37
CA LYS A 916 0.04 -17.42 -36.31
C LYS A 916 0.52 -18.81 -35.90
N SER A 917 1.69 -19.22 -36.37
CA SER A 917 2.29 -20.53 -36.07
C SER A 917 2.70 -20.62 -34.60
N VAL A 918 3.35 -19.57 -34.08
CA VAL A 918 3.72 -19.47 -32.66
C VAL A 918 2.48 -19.39 -31.76
N GLU A 919 1.49 -18.57 -32.13
CA GLU A 919 0.22 -18.46 -31.38
C GLU A 919 -0.53 -19.80 -31.32
N SER A 920 -0.55 -20.55 -32.43
CA SER A 920 -1.17 -21.88 -32.46
C SER A 920 -0.43 -22.91 -31.60
N ALA A 921 0.89 -22.78 -31.47
CA ALA A 921 1.70 -23.69 -30.64
C ALA A 921 1.65 -23.35 -29.14
N LEU A 922 1.62 -22.06 -28.78
CA LEU A 922 1.73 -21.59 -27.40
C LEU A 922 0.38 -21.20 -26.76
N GLY A 923 -0.68 -21.00 -27.55
CA GLY A 923 -2.00 -20.58 -27.08
C GLY A 923 -2.11 -19.08 -26.75
N PHE A 924 -1.04 -18.29 -26.97
CA PHE A 924 -1.04 -16.84 -26.83
C PHE A 924 -0.08 -16.18 -27.82
N ARG A 925 -0.31 -14.89 -28.10
CA ARG A 925 0.46 -14.09 -29.07
C ARG A 925 1.77 -13.59 -28.46
N LEU A 926 2.90 -13.81 -29.14
CA LEU A 926 4.21 -13.25 -28.77
C LEU A 926 4.64 -12.14 -29.74
N PRO A 927 5.27 -11.05 -29.25
CA PRO A 927 5.81 -10.00 -30.13
C PRO A 927 7.11 -10.46 -30.80
N LEU A 928 7.37 -9.97 -32.03
CA LEU A 928 8.56 -10.33 -32.81
C LEU A 928 9.87 -10.05 -32.05
N ASN A 929 9.95 -8.93 -31.31
CA ASN A 929 11.15 -8.60 -30.53
C ASN A 929 11.47 -9.69 -29.51
N HIS A 930 10.45 -10.20 -28.81
CA HIS A 930 10.65 -11.25 -27.82
C HIS A 930 11.05 -12.58 -28.47
N LEU A 931 10.47 -12.91 -29.63
CA LEU A 931 10.88 -14.09 -30.39
C LEU A 931 12.35 -13.96 -30.84
N ALA A 932 12.74 -12.82 -31.42
CA ALA A 932 14.11 -12.58 -31.87
C ALA A 932 15.12 -12.60 -30.70
N GLU A 933 14.77 -12.03 -29.55
CA GLU A 933 15.61 -12.03 -28.36
C GLU A 933 15.89 -13.45 -27.87
N ILE A 934 14.85 -14.29 -27.79
CA ILE A 934 14.97 -15.65 -27.29
C ILE A 934 15.60 -16.60 -28.31
N THR A 935 15.29 -16.47 -29.60
CA THR A 935 15.77 -17.43 -30.62
C THR A 935 17.10 -17.02 -31.26
N LEU A 936 17.35 -15.72 -31.41
CA LEU A 936 18.53 -15.19 -32.11
C LEU A 936 19.48 -14.42 -31.18
N GLY A 937 19.11 -14.21 -29.91
CA GLY A 937 19.92 -13.43 -28.95
C GLY A 937 20.04 -11.96 -29.34
N ARG A 938 19.11 -11.42 -30.14
CA ARG A 938 19.16 -10.05 -30.67
C ARG A 938 17.79 -9.38 -30.59
N ASN A 939 17.79 -8.08 -30.28
CA ASN A 939 16.59 -7.23 -30.30
C ASN A 939 16.33 -6.64 -31.69
N LYS A 940 15.08 -6.21 -31.93
CA LYS A 940 14.68 -5.44 -33.12
C LYS A 940 15.36 -4.07 -33.09
N SER A 941 15.81 -3.59 -34.24
CA SER A 941 16.54 -2.32 -34.40
C SER A 941 15.65 -1.07 -34.42
N GLY A 942 14.32 -1.21 -34.43
CA GLY A 942 13.35 -0.11 -34.45
C GLY A 942 11.89 -0.59 -34.37
N HIS A 943 10.94 0.33 -34.17
CA HIS A 943 9.51 0.03 -34.12
C HIS A 943 8.78 0.54 -35.38
N GLY A 944 7.67 -0.10 -35.78
CA GLY A 944 6.90 0.32 -36.96
C GLY A 944 6.27 1.72 -36.83
N THR A 945 6.18 2.27 -35.62
CA THR A 945 5.82 3.67 -35.39
C THR A 945 6.89 4.66 -35.85
N ASP A 946 8.15 4.26 -35.73
CA ASP A 946 9.31 5.08 -36.12
C ASP A 946 9.40 5.13 -37.65
N ALA A 947 9.08 4.03 -38.33
CA ALA A 947 9.02 3.95 -39.79
C ALA A 947 8.04 4.94 -40.42
N ALA A 948 6.83 5.07 -39.87
CA ALA A 948 5.84 6.05 -40.34
C ALA A 948 6.30 7.51 -40.13
N ALA A 949 7.04 7.78 -39.05
CA ALA A 949 7.64 9.09 -38.80
C ALA A 949 8.78 9.38 -39.78
N TRP A 950 9.72 8.44 -39.98
CA TRP A 950 10.82 8.59 -40.92
C TRP A 950 10.36 8.74 -42.37
N PHE A 951 9.27 8.08 -42.77
CA PHE A 951 8.64 8.28 -44.08
C PHE A 951 8.18 9.73 -44.26
N ARG A 952 7.51 10.32 -43.27
CA ARG A 952 7.06 11.73 -43.30
C ARG A 952 8.23 12.71 -43.37
N GLU A 953 9.35 12.35 -42.76
CA GLU A 953 10.60 13.13 -42.79
C GLU A 953 11.41 12.92 -44.08
N GLY A 954 10.97 12.03 -44.98
CA GLY A 954 11.68 11.69 -46.21
C GLY A 954 12.96 10.87 -45.99
N ARG A 955 13.14 10.29 -44.80
CA ARG A 955 14.31 9.51 -44.38
C ARG A 955 14.15 8.02 -44.69
N MET A 956 14.02 7.71 -45.98
CA MET A 956 13.86 6.33 -46.47
C MET A 956 15.05 5.40 -46.18
N ASP A 957 16.20 5.95 -45.79
CA ASP A 957 17.41 5.22 -45.41
C ASP A 957 17.35 4.61 -44.01
N LEU A 958 16.45 5.10 -43.15
CA LEU A 958 16.27 4.60 -41.78
C LEU A 958 15.17 3.54 -41.66
N ILE A 959 14.25 3.50 -42.62
CA ILE A 959 13.18 2.49 -42.69
C ILE A 959 13.77 1.21 -43.24
#